data_AF-A4BPI0-F1
#
_entry.id   AF-A4BPI0-F1
#
_cell.length_a   1.000
_cell.length_b   1.000
_cell.length_c   1.000
_cell.angle_alpha   90.00
_cell.angle_beta   90.00
_cell.angle_gamma   90.00
#
_symmetry.space_group_name_H-M   'P 1'
#
loop_
_entity.id
_entity.type
_entity.pdbx_description
1 polymer ?
#
loop_
_entity_poly.entity_id
_entity_poly.type
_entity_poly.pdbx_seq_one_letter_code
_entity_poly.pdbx_strand_id
1 'polypeptide(L)'
;MALLLPGVLPAATLRIIPPSNTTLAEGSGTTELTAELTLTENTSNCRFTADIATSGTATQGTDYSISPTSISIDVPSAQSESSGGATATQALTITVNDDTEIEPTEEITLELTNLNTGPASTINDDTSSFCPGTFDAGDAVTLSIDDDDDTTEPTASDISLQGQPAQTVESTFTVTDDSPPITVSTDIGEVAPTTVNASSGEVTFRFTVPADAQTGETFTGEITLEDARGNASTVSVTIGTELDLTGISGLNPNQASVANALQGACEAIAATPEDGRSAGQEDLLASCTSVQNSDNPGAALDQLAPEEVAIQGRTALGLLHQHQTSIYRRLTMLPRDGGGVDISGINLTVAGQNLPGSVLQQAAERLLGGGAGDILDLGRFSAFVTGNFSILERDGTGNEQGFESNAWDITVGADYRFWDNLVLGGALGYADSAADVNGNAGESDATALTTTLYGKYYFPERYYVSGALTYSHNQYDSTRDVTLGAARQLARGDTNGNQFGANLNGGYDLTYQALTVALQGRITYLNTGIDGYKEKASDSGAPGSGTLLRIGNQTIDSLVTELATQLTYAISTGTGVISPTFRVGWAHEFLNDQRFIDARFLNDPTGQHFSVRTDEPDRNYFNLGFGASAVFPHGLSAFLFTEWFEGRSDTRYYAFTAGARLEF
;
A
#
# COMPACT_ATOMS: atom_id res chain seq x y z
N MET A 1 30.56 -83.31 -8.37
CA MET A 1 31.11 -84.07 -9.52
C MET A 1 30.29 -85.34 -9.67
N ALA A 2 29.17 -85.21 -10.37
CA ALA A 2 28.30 -86.33 -10.76
C ALA A 2 28.55 -86.58 -12.25
N LEU A 3 28.86 -87.82 -12.62
CA LEU A 3 29.04 -88.24 -14.01
C LEU A 3 27.69 -88.10 -14.74
N LEU A 4 27.60 -87.17 -15.69
CA LEU A 4 26.56 -87.16 -16.71
C LEU A 4 26.89 -88.23 -17.75
N LEU A 5 25.97 -89.18 -17.93
CA LEU A 5 25.96 -90.09 -19.07
C LEU A 5 25.88 -89.27 -20.37
N PRO A 6 26.55 -89.66 -21.48
CA PRO A 6 26.32 -89.04 -22.77
C PRO A 6 24.87 -89.31 -23.19
N GLY A 7 24.08 -88.24 -23.32
CA GLY A 7 22.70 -88.31 -23.82
C GLY A 7 22.70 -88.84 -25.26
N VAL A 8 21.80 -89.80 -25.52
CA VAL A 8 21.47 -90.24 -26.87
C VAL A 8 20.79 -89.04 -27.54
N LEU A 9 21.43 -88.43 -28.54
CA LEU A 9 20.79 -87.39 -29.35
C LEU A 9 19.60 -88.02 -30.10
N PRO A 10 18.43 -87.35 -30.16
CA PRO A 10 17.28 -87.88 -30.87
C PRO A 10 17.58 -87.98 -32.38
N ALA A 11 17.02 -89.00 -33.02
CA ALA A 11 17.23 -89.27 -34.45
C ALA A 11 16.46 -88.28 -35.37
N ALA A 12 15.52 -87.53 -34.79
CA ALA A 12 14.79 -86.43 -35.43
C ALA A 12 14.32 -85.39 -34.39
N THR A 13 14.32 -84.11 -34.75
CA THR A 13 13.85 -82.99 -33.91
C THR A 13 12.87 -82.12 -34.69
N LEU A 14 11.71 -81.80 -34.11
CA LEU A 14 10.71 -80.90 -34.71
C LEU A 14 10.55 -79.66 -33.84
N ARG A 15 10.73 -78.46 -34.40
CA ARG A 15 10.64 -77.18 -33.66
C ARG A 15 9.85 -76.13 -34.43
N ILE A 16 9.33 -75.12 -33.72
CA ILE A 16 8.71 -73.94 -34.33
C ILE A 16 9.77 -72.84 -34.48
N ILE A 17 9.77 -72.13 -35.60
CA ILE A 17 10.72 -71.06 -35.97
C ILE A 17 9.94 -69.79 -36.34
N PRO A 18 10.39 -68.60 -35.91
CA PRO A 18 11.60 -68.33 -35.10
C PRO A 18 11.46 -68.81 -33.65
N PRO A 19 12.56 -69.25 -33.00
CA PRO A 19 12.52 -69.75 -31.61
C PRO A 19 12.51 -68.61 -30.56
N SER A 20 12.17 -67.39 -30.96
CA SER A 20 12.25 -66.19 -30.11
C SER A 20 10.86 -65.61 -29.86
N ASN A 21 10.63 -65.11 -28.63
CA ASN A 21 9.42 -64.41 -28.29
C ASN A 21 9.21 -63.21 -29.22
N THR A 22 8.00 -63.09 -29.76
CA THR A 22 7.60 -62.02 -30.69
C THR A 22 6.38 -61.31 -30.13
N THR A 23 6.40 -59.98 -30.14
CA THR A 23 5.24 -59.15 -29.80
C THR A 23 4.50 -58.77 -31.07
N LEU A 24 3.18 -58.91 -31.07
CA LEU A 24 2.26 -58.57 -32.14
C LEU A 24 1.28 -57.53 -31.59
N ALA A 25 0.98 -56.48 -32.34
CA ALA A 25 -0.12 -55.58 -31.99
C ALA A 25 -1.46 -56.23 -32.39
N GLU A 26 -2.53 -55.90 -31.68
CA GLU A 26 -3.88 -56.15 -32.18
C GLU A 26 -4.11 -55.50 -33.55
N GLY A 27 -5.01 -56.08 -34.35
CA GLY A 27 -5.21 -55.65 -35.75
C GLY A 27 -4.02 -55.88 -36.72
N SER A 28 -2.88 -56.42 -36.26
CA SER A 28 -1.70 -56.66 -37.10
C SER A 28 -1.89 -57.72 -38.21
N GLY A 29 -3.01 -58.45 -38.16
CA GLY A 29 -3.41 -59.42 -39.17
C GLY A 29 -2.78 -60.80 -38.95
N THR A 30 -2.15 -61.36 -39.99
CA THR A 30 -1.62 -62.74 -39.96
C THR A 30 -0.11 -62.78 -39.82
N THR A 31 0.39 -63.56 -38.87
CA THR A 31 1.81 -63.89 -38.69
C THR A 31 2.08 -65.35 -39.09
N GLU A 32 3.08 -65.57 -39.96
CA GLU A 32 3.51 -66.92 -40.35
C GLU A 32 4.68 -67.41 -39.49
N LEU A 33 4.50 -68.58 -38.88
CA LEU A 33 5.53 -69.38 -38.21
C LEU A 33 5.84 -70.62 -39.06
N THR A 34 7.00 -71.24 -38.82
CA THR A 34 7.42 -72.44 -39.54
C THR A 34 7.72 -73.58 -38.58
N ALA A 35 7.04 -74.71 -38.72
CA ALA A 35 7.44 -75.96 -38.10
C ALA A 35 8.55 -76.62 -38.94
N GLU A 36 9.74 -76.77 -38.37
CA GLU A 36 10.92 -77.35 -39.02
C GLU A 36 11.28 -78.68 -38.38
N LEU A 37 11.26 -79.74 -39.19
CA LEU A 37 11.78 -81.06 -38.88
C LEU A 37 13.24 -81.14 -39.32
N THR A 38 14.14 -81.56 -38.43
CA THR A 38 15.53 -81.86 -38.71
C THR A 38 15.82 -83.33 -38.41
N LEU A 39 16.40 -84.05 -39.36
CA LEU A 39 16.76 -85.46 -39.25
C LEU A 39 18.27 -85.63 -39.03
N THR A 40 18.66 -86.47 -38.07
CA THR A 40 20.08 -86.76 -37.79
C THR A 40 20.49 -88.16 -38.26
N GLU A 41 19.53 -89.02 -38.61
CA GLU A 41 19.73 -90.37 -39.17
C GLU A 41 18.99 -90.56 -40.51
N ASN A 42 19.38 -91.60 -41.27
CA ASN A 42 18.72 -91.96 -42.52
C ASN A 42 17.32 -92.53 -42.26
N THR A 43 16.32 -92.00 -42.95
CA THR A 43 14.91 -92.45 -42.86
C THR A 43 14.37 -92.79 -44.24
N SER A 44 13.37 -93.69 -44.31
CA SER A 44 12.72 -94.03 -45.57
C SER A 44 11.20 -93.99 -45.46
N ASN A 45 10.58 -93.11 -46.26
CA ASN A 45 9.13 -92.98 -46.43
C ASN A 45 8.37 -92.84 -45.09
N CYS A 46 8.77 -91.84 -44.29
CA CYS A 46 8.19 -91.60 -42.97
C CYS A 46 7.34 -90.33 -42.96
N ARG A 47 6.22 -90.39 -42.24
CA ARG A 47 5.39 -89.25 -41.88
C ARG A 47 5.63 -88.91 -40.42
N PHE A 48 5.86 -87.64 -40.16
CA PHE A 48 5.95 -87.06 -38.82
C PHE A 48 4.72 -86.21 -38.59
N THR A 49 3.99 -86.48 -37.51
CA THR A 49 2.81 -85.72 -37.12
C THR A 49 2.93 -85.22 -35.69
N ALA A 50 2.45 -84.01 -35.45
CA ALA A 50 2.37 -83.40 -34.13
C ALA A 50 1.10 -82.57 -34.04
N ASP A 51 0.46 -82.53 -32.88
CA ASP A 51 -0.60 -81.56 -32.58
C ASP A 51 0.04 -80.28 -32.03
N ILE A 52 -0.60 -79.14 -32.29
CA ILE A 52 -0.18 -77.86 -31.71
C ILE A 52 -1.08 -77.58 -30.51
N ALA A 53 -0.51 -77.68 -29.32
CA ALA A 53 -1.17 -77.25 -28.10
C ALA A 53 -0.91 -75.76 -27.89
N THR A 54 -1.95 -75.01 -27.56
CA THR A 54 -1.88 -73.60 -27.19
C THR A 54 -2.20 -73.44 -25.71
N SER A 55 -1.49 -72.55 -25.02
CA SER A 55 -1.75 -72.14 -23.64
C SER A 55 -1.35 -70.68 -23.45
N GLY A 56 -1.71 -70.04 -22.34
CA GLY A 56 -1.40 -68.63 -22.10
C GLY A 56 -2.59 -67.88 -21.52
N THR A 57 -2.54 -66.54 -21.57
CA THR A 57 -3.67 -65.69 -21.15
C THR A 57 -4.64 -65.45 -22.31
N ALA A 58 -4.15 -65.42 -23.55
CA ALA A 58 -4.98 -65.26 -24.74
C ALA A 58 -5.84 -66.49 -25.02
N THR A 59 -7.08 -66.23 -25.42
CA THR A 59 -8.17 -67.16 -25.72
C THR A 59 -8.31 -67.41 -27.22
N GLN A 60 -8.12 -68.67 -27.62
CA GLN A 60 -8.31 -69.07 -29.02
C GLN A 60 -9.77 -68.88 -29.47
N GLY A 61 -9.96 -68.17 -30.58
CA GLY A 61 -11.24 -67.86 -31.20
C GLY A 61 -11.75 -66.46 -30.89
N THR A 62 -11.33 -65.86 -29.77
CA THR A 62 -11.61 -64.46 -29.43
C THR A 62 -10.42 -63.61 -29.85
N ASP A 63 -9.22 -63.90 -29.33
CA ASP A 63 -8.06 -62.99 -29.45
C ASP A 63 -7.14 -63.44 -30.59
N TYR A 64 -7.14 -64.73 -30.90
CA TYR A 64 -6.40 -65.28 -32.05
C TYR A 64 -7.01 -66.56 -32.63
N SER A 65 -6.62 -66.89 -33.86
CA SER A 65 -6.86 -68.20 -34.47
C SER A 65 -5.60 -68.77 -35.10
N ILE A 66 -5.49 -70.11 -35.14
CA ILE A 66 -4.30 -70.83 -35.63
C ILE A 66 -4.68 -71.86 -36.70
N SER A 67 -3.89 -71.96 -37.76
CA SER A 67 -4.10 -72.95 -38.83
C SER A 67 -2.78 -73.38 -39.50
N PRO A 68 -2.51 -74.68 -39.67
CA PRO A 68 -3.29 -75.83 -39.19
C PRO A 68 -3.10 -76.08 -37.68
N THR A 69 -4.03 -76.78 -37.02
CA THR A 69 -3.90 -77.16 -35.58
C THR A 69 -3.06 -78.43 -35.35
N SER A 70 -2.63 -79.09 -36.42
CA SER A 70 -1.75 -80.26 -36.40
C SER A 70 -0.80 -80.18 -37.59
N ILE A 71 0.46 -80.55 -37.37
CA ILE A 71 1.51 -80.60 -38.38
C ILE A 71 1.62 -82.03 -38.93
N SER A 72 1.83 -82.16 -40.24
CA SER A 72 2.10 -83.44 -40.91
C SER A 72 3.14 -83.24 -42.00
N ILE A 73 4.35 -83.75 -41.77
CA ILE A 73 5.49 -83.64 -42.67
C ILE A 73 5.85 -85.02 -43.20
N ASP A 74 5.74 -85.21 -44.52
CA ASP A 74 6.18 -86.42 -45.22
C ASP A 74 7.64 -86.27 -45.66
N VAL A 75 8.46 -87.24 -45.28
CA VAL A 75 9.87 -87.33 -45.68
C VAL A 75 10.01 -88.48 -46.70
N PRO A 76 10.21 -88.16 -48.00
CA PRO A 76 10.49 -89.17 -49.01
C PRO A 76 11.87 -89.79 -48.80
N SER A 77 12.13 -90.96 -49.39
CA SER A 77 13.40 -91.67 -49.26
C SER A 77 14.61 -90.77 -49.55
N ALA A 78 15.39 -90.47 -48.50
CA ALA A 78 16.62 -89.72 -48.58
C ALA A 78 17.76 -90.61 -48.06
N GLN A 79 18.54 -91.19 -48.98
CA GLN A 79 19.84 -91.77 -48.65
C GLN A 79 20.82 -90.61 -48.51
N SER A 80 21.03 -90.09 -47.31
CA SER A 80 22.09 -89.09 -47.11
C SER A 80 23.43 -89.83 -46.97
N GLU A 81 24.26 -89.77 -48.01
CA GLU A 81 25.64 -90.28 -47.99
C GLU A 81 26.63 -89.29 -47.33
N SER A 82 26.15 -88.21 -46.71
CA SER A 82 26.98 -87.25 -46.00
C SER A 82 26.32 -86.86 -44.68
N SER A 83 27.11 -86.79 -43.61
CA SER A 83 26.71 -86.51 -42.23
C SER A 83 26.12 -85.09 -41.96
N GLY A 84 25.39 -84.52 -42.92
CA GLY A 84 24.59 -83.30 -42.77
C GLY A 84 23.10 -83.68 -42.79
N GLY A 85 22.39 -83.33 -41.72
CA GLY A 85 20.98 -83.65 -41.53
C GLY A 85 20.06 -83.05 -42.59
N ALA A 86 18.99 -83.77 -42.94
CA ALA A 86 17.95 -83.28 -43.84
C ALA A 86 16.91 -82.48 -43.07
N THR A 87 16.42 -81.38 -43.65
CA THR A 87 15.34 -80.56 -43.06
C THR A 87 14.10 -80.56 -43.95
N ALA A 88 12.92 -80.55 -43.32
CA ALA A 88 11.63 -80.39 -43.99
C ALA A 88 10.76 -79.46 -43.15
N THR A 89 9.92 -78.64 -43.80
CA THR A 89 9.17 -77.58 -43.11
C THR A 89 7.69 -77.60 -43.48
N GLN A 90 6.86 -77.09 -42.57
CA GLN A 90 5.45 -76.77 -42.81
C GLN A 90 5.12 -75.41 -42.20
N ALA A 91 4.38 -74.59 -42.95
CA ALA A 91 3.92 -73.28 -42.48
C ALA A 91 2.75 -73.41 -41.50
N LEU A 92 2.74 -72.51 -40.54
CA LEU A 92 1.73 -72.34 -39.50
C LEU A 92 1.33 -70.86 -39.50
N THR A 93 0.05 -70.55 -39.59
CA THR A 93 -0.43 -69.16 -39.57
C THR A 93 -1.17 -68.90 -38.28
N ILE A 94 -0.83 -67.79 -37.62
CA ILE A 94 -1.58 -67.22 -36.50
C ILE A 94 -2.21 -65.93 -36.99
N THR A 95 -3.52 -65.79 -36.81
CA THR A 95 -4.26 -64.57 -37.08
C THR A 95 -4.62 -63.95 -35.74
N VAL A 96 -4.13 -62.74 -35.47
CA VAL A 96 -4.55 -61.95 -34.30
C VAL A 96 -5.84 -61.26 -34.67
N ASN A 97 -6.87 -61.43 -33.85
CA ASN A 97 -8.16 -60.79 -34.05
C ASN A 97 -8.08 -59.35 -33.52
N ASP A 98 -8.94 -58.49 -34.05
CA ASP A 98 -9.02 -57.07 -33.70
C ASP A 98 -10.40 -56.86 -33.08
N ASP A 99 -10.48 -56.29 -31.90
CA ASP A 99 -11.75 -55.91 -31.30
C ASP A 99 -11.76 -54.48 -30.73
N THR A 100 -12.53 -54.22 -29.69
CA THR A 100 -12.74 -52.87 -29.11
C THR A 100 -12.72 -52.89 -27.58
N GLU A 101 -12.40 -54.05 -26.99
CA GLU A 101 -12.32 -54.24 -25.56
C GLU A 101 -10.88 -53.95 -25.12
N ILE A 102 -10.72 -53.07 -24.12
CA ILE A 102 -9.40 -52.67 -23.64
C ILE A 102 -8.88 -53.76 -22.69
N GLU A 103 -7.78 -54.39 -23.04
CA GLU A 103 -7.23 -55.57 -22.36
C GLU A 103 -5.72 -55.42 -22.07
N PRO A 104 -5.19 -56.05 -21.00
CA PRO A 104 -3.75 -56.04 -20.76
C PRO A 104 -3.03 -56.92 -21.79
N THR A 105 -1.75 -56.64 -22.08
CA THR A 105 -0.91 -57.47 -22.97
C THR A 105 -1.03 -58.96 -22.63
N GLU A 106 -1.45 -59.77 -23.61
CA GLU A 106 -1.71 -61.19 -23.44
C GLU A 106 -0.61 -62.07 -24.03
N GLU A 107 -0.51 -63.33 -23.60
CA GLU A 107 0.48 -64.29 -24.13
C GLU A 107 -0.16 -65.54 -24.75
N ILE A 108 0.42 -66.00 -25.87
CA ILE A 108 0.15 -67.29 -26.51
C ILE A 108 1.43 -68.13 -26.49
N THR A 109 1.40 -69.27 -25.82
CA THR A 109 2.48 -70.27 -25.81
C THR A 109 2.09 -71.48 -26.66
N LEU A 110 2.94 -71.80 -27.64
CA LEU A 110 2.77 -72.90 -28.60
C LEU A 110 3.70 -74.07 -28.25
N GLU A 111 3.13 -75.26 -28.07
CA GLU A 111 3.87 -76.49 -27.79
C GLU A 111 3.48 -77.60 -28.77
N LEU A 112 4.48 -78.36 -29.24
CA LEU A 112 4.25 -79.53 -30.08
C LEU A 112 3.99 -80.75 -29.20
N THR A 113 2.80 -81.33 -29.34
CA THR A 113 2.33 -82.46 -28.52
C THR A 113 1.89 -83.63 -29.40
N ASN A 114 1.58 -84.79 -28.79
CA ASN A 114 1.12 -86.00 -29.48
C ASN A 114 2.00 -86.39 -30.67
N LEU A 115 3.32 -86.30 -30.47
CA LEU A 115 4.33 -86.60 -31.46
C LEU A 115 4.22 -88.06 -31.91
N ASN A 116 4.03 -88.27 -33.20
CA ASN A 116 3.92 -89.60 -33.78
C ASN A 116 4.73 -89.70 -35.07
N THR A 117 5.32 -90.87 -35.29
CA THR A 117 6.02 -91.22 -36.53
C THR A 117 5.43 -92.51 -37.09
N GLY A 118 5.31 -92.59 -38.41
CA GLY A 118 4.73 -93.76 -39.08
C GLY A 118 5.05 -93.81 -40.56
N PRO A 119 4.66 -94.87 -41.26
CA PRO A 119 4.85 -94.97 -42.70
C PRO A 119 4.03 -93.88 -43.43
N ALA A 120 4.65 -93.20 -44.39
CA ALA A 120 3.97 -92.21 -45.23
C ALA A 120 2.96 -92.91 -46.17
N SER A 121 1.66 -92.76 -45.90
CA SER A 121 0.58 -93.49 -46.60
C SER A 121 0.36 -93.12 -48.08
N THR A 122 1.05 -92.10 -48.60
CA THR A 122 0.83 -91.52 -49.94
C THR A 122 1.90 -91.89 -50.98
N ILE A 123 2.91 -92.67 -50.59
CA ILE A 123 3.98 -93.13 -51.50
C ILE A 123 3.79 -94.63 -51.75
N ASN A 124 3.32 -94.98 -52.94
CA ASN A 124 3.01 -96.36 -53.33
C ASN A 124 4.31 -97.12 -53.67
N ASP A 125 5.03 -97.57 -52.64
CA ASP A 125 6.22 -98.43 -52.78
C ASP A 125 6.19 -99.56 -51.72
N ASP A 126 6.32 -100.81 -52.18
CA ASP A 126 6.23 -102.06 -51.40
C ASP A 126 7.56 -102.39 -50.67
N THR A 127 8.23 -101.36 -50.17
CA THR A 127 9.50 -101.47 -49.45
C THR A 127 9.30 -101.10 -47.97
N SER A 128 9.93 -101.86 -47.06
CA SER A 128 9.82 -101.67 -45.61
C SER A 128 10.19 -100.24 -45.21
N SER A 129 9.24 -99.48 -44.65
CA SER A 129 9.47 -98.15 -44.08
C SER A 129 10.38 -98.25 -42.86
N PHE A 130 11.43 -97.43 -42.82
CA PHE A 130 12.33 -97.31 -41.66
C PHE A 130 12.19 -95.91 -41.06
N CYS A 131 11.49 -95.83 -39.93
CA CYS A 131 11.30 -94.60 -39.17
C CYS A 131 12.10 -94.62 -37.88
N PRO A 132 12.68 -93.47 -37.47
CA PRO A 132 13.53 -93.39 -36.29
C PRO A 132 12.74 -93.71 -35.02
N GLY A 133 13.38 -94.44 -34.10
CA GLY A 133 12.76 -94.87 -32.84
C GLY A 133 12.73 -93.82 -31.73
N THR A 134 13.45 -92.71 -31.90
CA THR A 134 13.51 -91.58 -30.95
C THR A 134 13.28 -90.27 -31.69
N PHE A 135 12.29 -89.51 -31.23
CA PHE A 135 11.83 -88.26 -31.83
C PHE A 135 11.56 -87.25 -30.70
N ASP A 136 12.08 -86.03 -30.84
CA ASP A 136 11.98 -85.00 -29.80
C ASP A 136 11.32 -83.72 -30.34
N ALA A 137 10.50 -83.07 -29.51
CA ALA A 137 9.97 -81.74 -29.81
C ALA A 137 10.95 -80.69 -29.31
N GLY A 138 11.13 -79.63 -30.09
CA GLY A 138 11.81 -78.43 -29.64
C GLY A 138 11.02 -77.69 -28.55
N ASP A 139 11.66 -76.69 -27.96
CA ASP A 139 11.07 -75.87 -26.90
C ASP A 139 9.80 -75.14 -27.36
N ALA A 140 8.96 -74.78 -26.38
CA ALA A 140 7.77 -73.96 -26.58
C ALA A 140 8.14 -72.57 -27.14
N VAL A 141 7.25 -72.00 -27.98
CA VAL A 141 7.39 -70.63 -28.49
C VAL A 141 6.28 -69.77 -27.92
N THR A 142 6.63 -68.65 -27.28
CA THR A 142 5.65 -67.69 -26.72
C THR A 142 5.56 -66.44 -27.59
N LEU A 143 4.35 -65.98 -27.85
CA LEU A 143 4.03 -64.72 -28.53
C LEU A 143 3.28 -63.83 -27.53
N SER A 144 3.49 -62.53 -27.61
CA SER A 144 2.72 -61.54 -26.83
C SER A 144 1.83 -60.73 -27.76
N ILE A 145 0.58 -60.49 -27.38
CA ILE A 145 -0.38 -59.61 -28.07
C ILE A 145 -0.49 -58.32 -27.25
N ASP A 146 -0.21 -57.18 -27.89
CA ASP A 146 -0.29 -55.84 -27.28
C ASP A 146 -1.52 -55.10 -27.82
N ASP A 147 -2.38 -54.64 -26.90
CA ASP A 147 -3.57 -53.84 -27.20
C ASP A 147 -3.15 -52.40 -27.62
N ASP A 148 -3.80 -51.86 -28.65
CA ASP A 148 -3.47 -50.55 -29.25
C ASP A 148 -4.45 -49.41 -28.93
N ASP A 149 -5.52 -49.68 -28.18
CA ASP A 149 -6.51 -48.70 -27.74
C ASP A 149 -6.05 -47.89 -26.49
N ASP A 150 -5.19 -46.87 -26.69
CA ASP A 150 -4.70 -45.98 -25.60
C ASP A 150 -5.72 -44.88 -25.19
N THR A 151 -5.73 -44.57 -23.88
CA THR A 151 -6.63 -43.64 -23.18
C THR A 151 -6.00 -42.26 -22.96
N THR A 152 -5.75 -41.51 -24.04
CA THR A 152 -5.26 -40.13 -23.94
C THR A 152 -6.38 -39.15 -23.53
N GLU A 153 -6.20 -38.45 -22.42
CA GLU A 153 -7.11 -37.39 -21.97
C GLU A 153 -6.81 -36.05 -22.68
N PRO A 154 -7.82 -35.19 -22.89
CA PRO A 154 -7.59 -33.85 -23.42
C PRO A 154 -6.71 -33.03 -22.47
N THR A 155 -5.88 -32.12 -23.00
CA THR A 155 -4.92 -31.35 -22.20
C THR A 155 -4.96 -29.85 -22.51
N ALA A 156 -4.71 -29.04 -21.49
CA ALA A 156 -4.54 -27.59 -21.56
C ALA A 156 -3.73 -27.07 -20.35
N SER A 157 -3.37 -25.78 -20.36
CA SER A 157 -2.61 -25.14 -19.28
C SER A 157 -3.51 -24.43 -18.28
N ASP A 158 -3.13 -24.48 -16.99
CA ASP A 158 -3.81 -23.75 -15.92
C ASP A 158 -3.85 -22.24 -16.18
N ILE A 159 -4.94 -21.60 -15.74
CA ILE A 159 -5.17 -20.17 -15.93
C ILE A 159 -5.01 -19.46 -14.59
N SER A 160 -4.09 -18.49 -14.55
CA SER A 160 -3.91 -17.57 -13.42
C SER A 160 -4.05 -16.14 -13.91
N LEU A 161 -5.03 -15.41 -13.37
CA LEU A 161 -5.33 -14.02 -13.73
C LEU A 161 -5.41 -13.14 -12.48
N GLN A 162 -5.29 -11.84 -12.70
CA GLN A 162 -5.46 -10.80 -11.68
C GLN A 162 -6.36 -9.71 -12.26
N GLY A 163 -7.28 -9.17 -11.45
CA GLY A 163 -8.17 -8.09 -11.87
C GLY A 163 -8.69 -7.27 -10.71
N GLN A 164 -8.99 -6.00 -10.98
CA GLN A 164 -9.60 -5.07 -10.04
C GLN A 164 -11.10 -5.37 -9.85
N PRO A 165 -11.73 -4.97 -8.73
CA PRO A 165 -13.17 -5.10 -8.56
C PRO A 165 -13.96 -4.52 -9.74
N ALA A 166 -14.98 -5.24 -10.20
CA ALA A 166 -15.77 -4.93 -11.40
C ALA A 166 -15.03 -4.99 -12.76
N GLN A 167 -13.76 -5.39 -12.81
CA GLN A 167 -13.02 -5.58 -14.05
C GLN A 167 -13.31 -6.95 -14.68
N THR A 168 -13.44 -6.99 -16.01
CA THR A 168 -13.44 -8.24 -16.77
C THR A 168 -12.01 -8.59 -17.20
N VAL A 169 -11.54 -9.77 -16.79
CA VAL A 169 -10.25 -10.36 -17.18
C VAL A 169 -10.46 -11.48 -18.19
N GLU A 170 -9.50 -11.68 -19.09
CA GLU A 170 -9.57 -12.73 -20.11
C GLU A 170 -8.20 -13.40 -20.35
N SER A 171 -8.23 -14.70 -20.69
CA SER A 171 -7.06 -15.50 -21.06
C SER A 171 -7.40 -16.40 -22.23
N THR A 172 -6.47 -16.57 -23.17
CA THR A 172 -6.62 -17.54 -24.27
C THR A 172 -5.66 -18.68 -24.05
N PHE A 173 -6.16 -19.91 -24.09
CA PHE A 173 -5.40 -21.14 -23.89
C PHE A 173 -5.67 -22.13 -25.03
N THR A 174 -4.71 -23.02 -25.26
CA THR A 174 -4.82 -24.05 -26.29
C THR A 174 -5.24 -25.37 -25.65
N VAL A 175 -6.26 -25.99 -26.23
CA VAL A 175 -6.69 -27.35 -25.92
C VAL A 175 -6.12 -28.30 -26.97
N THR A 176 -5.63 -29.46 -26.55
CA THR A 176 -5.10 -30.52 -27.42
C THR A 176 -5.61 -31.89 -27.02
N ASP A 177 -6.02 -32.67 -28.02
CA ASP A 177 -6.50 -34.06 -27.87
C ASP A 177 -6.48 -34.77 -29.23
N ASP A 178 -6.44 -36.10 -29.26
CA ASP A 178 -6.49 -36.86 -30.52
C ASP A 178 -7.91 -37.23 -30.98
N SER A 179 -8.94 -36.96 -30.17
CA SER A 179 -10.32 -37.42 -30.37
C SER A 179 -11.37 -36.30 -30.32
N PRO A 180 -11.35 -35.35 -31.28
CA PRO A 180 -12.35 -34.31 -31.38
C PRO A 180 -13.76 -34.84 -31.73
N PRO A 181 -14.85 -34.11 -31.40
CA PRO A 181 -14.86 -32.77 -30.81
C PRO A 181 -14.58 -32.76 -29.30
N ILE A 182 -13.84 -31.75 -28.85
CA ILE A 182 -13.57 -31.51 -27.43
C ILE A 182 -14.60 -30.49 -26.93
N THR A 183 -15.42 -30.88 -25.96
CA THR A 183 -16.37 -30.00 -25.28
C THR A 183 -15.66 -29.27 -24.14
N VAL A 184 -15.90 -27.96 -24.03
CA VAL A 184 -15.29 -27.11 -23.01
C VAL A 184 -16.38 -26.43 -22.20
N SER A 185 -16.35 -26.66 -20.89
CA SER A 185 -17.30 -26.08 -19.93
C SER A 185 -16.56 -25.57 -18.70
N THR A 186 -17.16 -24.66 -17.95
CA THR A 186 -16.56 -24.09 -16.75
C THR A 186 -17.62 -23.84 -15.69
N ASP A 187 -17.22 -23.97 -14.42
CA ASP A 187 -18.06 -23.66 -13.26
C ASP A 187 -17.98 -22.18 -12.85
N ILE A 188 -17.02 -21.44 -13.40
CA ILE A 188 -16.76 -20.03 -13.13
C ILE A 188 -16.57 -19.25 -14.43
N GLY A 189 -17.15 -18.05 -14.52
CA GLY A 189 -16.97 -17.21 -15.71
C GLY A 189 -17.58 -17.80 -16.99
N GLU A 190 -16.94 -17.53 -18.13
CA GLU A 190 -17.42 -17.92 -19.45
C GLU A 190 -16.25 -18.38 -20.35
N VAL A 191 -16.50 -19.36 -21.22
CA VAL A 191 -15.54 -19.85 -22.21
C VAL A 191 -16.11 -19.74 -23.63
N ALA A 192 -15.27 -19.39 -24.60
CA ALA A 192 -15.64 -19.36 -26.01
C ALA A 192 -14.46 -19.74 -26.93
N PRO A 193 -14.63 -20.66 -27.90
CA PRO A 193 -15.83 -21.48 -28.14
C PRO A 193 -16.00 -22.59 -27.08
N THR A 194 -17.23 -23.09 -26.91
CA THR A 194 -17.55 -24.23 -26.00
C THR A 194 -17.27 -25.60 -26.63
N THR A 195 -16.81 -25.63 -27.88
CA THR A 195 -16.52 -26.87 -28.62
C THR A 195 -15.37 -26.64 -29.59
N VAL A 196 -14.38 -27.53 -29.58
CA VAL A 196 -13.24 -27.53 -30.49
C VAL A 196 -13.34 -28.75 -31.39
N ASN A 197 -13.56 -28.54 -32.69
CA ASN A 197 -13.81 -29.62 -33.67
C ASN A 197 -12.53 -30.17 -34.32
N ALA A 198 -11.36 -29.89 -33.75
CA ALA A 198 -10.06 -30.30 -34.25
C ALA A 198 -9.21 -30.82 -33.10
N SER A 199 -8.14 -31.56 -33.41
CA SER A 199 -7.20 -32.09 -32.41
C SER A 199 -6.44 -31.00 -31.63
N SER A 200 -6.53 -29.74 -32.07
CA SER A 200 -6.07 -28.58 -31.34
C SER A 200 -6.92 -27.35 -31.66
N GLY A 201 -7.16 -26.50 -30.67
CA GLY A 201 -7.84 -25.22 -30.86
C GLY A 201 -7.67 -24.25 -29.69
N GLU A 202 -7.83 -22.96 -29.96
CA GLU A 202 -7.80 -21.90 -28.96
C GLU A 202 -9.17 -21.68 -28.33
N VAL A 203 -9.20 -21.50 -27.01
CA VAL A 203 -10.37 -21.15 -26.22
C VAL A 203 -10.05 -19.93 -25.37
N THR A 204 -10.95 -18.95 -25.36
CA THR A 204 -10.85 -17.77 -24.51
C THR A 204 -11.73 -17.94 -23.28
N PHE A 205 -11.12 -17.87 -22.10
CA PHE A 205 -11.78 -17.75 -20.81
C PHE A 205 -12.00 -16.27 -20.46
N ARG A 206 -13.17 -15.93 -19.89
CA ARG A 206 -13.50 -14.60 -19.38
C ARG A 206 -14.11 -14.69 -17.99
N PHE A 207 -13.72 -13.78 -17.11
CA PHE A 207 -14.30 -13.65 -15.77
C PHE A 207 -14.45 -12.17 -15.40
N THR A 208 -15.58 -11.79 -14.81
CA THR A 208 -15.76 -10.44 -14.25
C THR A 208 -15.64 -10.51 -12.73
N VAL A 209 -14.62 -9.85 -12.20
CA VAL A 209 -14.38 -9.80 -10.75
C VAL A 209 -15.58 -9.10 -10.09
N PRO A 210 -16.16 -9.67 -9.01
CA PRO A 210 -17.25 -9.03 -8.28
C PRO A 210 -16.89 -7.60 -7.84
N ALA A 211 -17.87 -6.70 -7.88
CA ALA A 211 -17.64 -5.29 -7.52
C ALA A 211 -17.33 -5.10 -6.03
N ASP A 212 -17.71 -6.06 -5.19
CA ASP A 212 -17.48 -6.13 -3.75
C ASP A 212 -16.30 -7.04 -3.37
N ALA A 213 -15.53 -7.53 -4.35
CA ALA A 213 -14.36 -8.35 -4.10
C ALA A 213 -13.31 -7.59 -3.29
N GLN A 214 -12.75 -8.25 -2.27
CA GLN A 214 -11.73 -7.66 -1.40
C GLN A 214 -10.34 -7.81 -2.00
N THR A 215 -9.43 -6.85 -1.78
CA THR A 215 -8.04 -7.00 -2.24
C THR A 215 -7.40 -8.25 -1.63
N GLY A 216 -6.79 -9.08 -2.48
CA GLY A 216 -6.22 -10.37 -2.09
C GLY A 216 -7.23 -11.52 -1.99
N GLU A 217 -8.52 -11.27 -2.25
CA GLU A 217 -9.51 -12.33 -2.45
C GLU A 217 -9.20 -13.10 -3.74
N THR A 218 -9.38 -14.43 -3.67
CA THR A 218 -9.10 -15.33 -4.78
C THR A 218 -10.36 -16.10 -5.14
N PHE A 219 -10.74 -16.05 -6.41
CA PHE A 219 -11.78 -16.88 -7.00
C PHE A 219 -11.14 -18.07 -7.70
N THR A 220 -11.53 -19.27 -7.30
CA THR A 220 -11.04 -20.52 -7.90
C THR A 220 -12.19 -21.27 -8.56
N GLY A 221 -11.92 -21.89 -9.70
CA GLY A 221 -12.83 -22.80 -10.37
C GLY A 221 -12.08 -23.69 -11.34
N GLU A 222 -12.83 -24.47 -12.12
CA GLU A 222 -12.30 -25.45 -13.04
C GLU A 222 -12.92 -25.28 -14.44
N ILE A 223 -12.12 -25.56 -15.46
CA ILE A 223 -12.60 -25.78 -16.82
C ILE A 223 -12.52 -27.28 -17.09
N THR A 224 -13.65 -27.90 -17.41
CA THR A 224 -13.73 -29.31 -17.79
C THR A 224 -13.60 -29.43 -19.30
N LEU A 225 -12.69 -30.29 -19.74
CA LEU A 225 -12.47 -30.70 -21.11
C LEU A 225 -12.98 -32.14 -21.25
N GLU A 226 -13.84 -32.42 -22.23
CA GLU A 226 -14.36 -33.76 -22.50
C GLU A 226 -14.24 -34.07 -23.99
N ASP A 227 -13.55 -35.16 -24.35
CA ASP A 227 -13.38 -35.61 -25.73
C ASP A 227 -14.63 -36.35 -26.27
N ALA A 228 -14.58 -36.78 -27.53
CA ALA A 228 -15.69 -37.52 -28.14
C ALA A 228 -15.89 -38.94 -27.56
N ARG A 229 -14.88 -39.48 -26.87
CA ARG A 229 -14.88 -40.81 -26.23
C ARG A 229 -15.36 -40.75 -24.77
N GLY A 230 -15.56 -39.55 -24.22
CA GLY A 230 -15.96 -39.32 -22.84
C GLY A 230 -14.79 -39.27 -21.85
N ASN A 231 -13.55 -39.21 -22.35
CA ASN A 231 -12.39 -38.94 -21.51
C ASN A 231 -12.41 -37.47 -21.11
N ALA A 232 -12.24 -37.20 -19.82
CA ALA A 232 -12.35 -35.84 -19.30
C ALA A 232 -11.17 -35.46 -18.41
N SER A 233 -10.75 -34.21 -18.52
CA SER A 233 -9.72 -33.61 -17.68
C SER A 233 -10.16 -32.22 -17.20
N THR A 234 -9.47 -31.69 -16.20
CA THR A 234 -9.77 -30.39 -15.59
C THR A 234 -8.56 -29.46 -15.63
N VAL A 235 -8.81 -28.21 -15.95
CA VAL A 235 -7.85 -27.11 -15.91
C VAL A 235 -8.19 -26.21 -14.72
N SER A 236 -7.22 -25.93 -13.87
CA SER A 236 -7.43 -25.05 -12.72
C SER A 236 -7.47 -23.59 -13.17
N VAL A 237 -8.47 -22.85 -12.68
CA VAL A 237 -8.58 -21.40 -12.88
C VAL A 237 -8.46 -20.71 -11.53
N THR A 238 -7.56 -19.74 -11.44
CA THR A 238 -7.39 -18.88 -10.26
C THR A 238 -7.40 -17.41 -10.67
N ILE A 239 -8.33 -16.62 -10.13
CA ILE A 239 -8.39 -15.17 -10.33
C ILE A 239 -8.16 -14.48 -8.99
N GLY A 240 -7.08 -13.71 -8.87
CA GLY A 240 -6.85 -12.85 -7.71
C GLY A 240 -7.42 -11.45 -7.91
N THR A 241 -7.80 -10.80 -6.81
CA THR A 241 -8.32 -9.44 -6.80
C THR A 241 -7.21 -8.43 -6.50
N GLU A 242 -6.99 -7.48 -7.42
CA GLU A 242 -6.00 -6.42 -7.29
C GLU A 242 -6.50 -5.22 -6.47
N LEU A 243 -5.57 -4.36 -6.05
CA LEU A 243 -5.85 -3.10 -5.37
C LEU A 243 -6.36 -2.05 -6.37
N ASP A 244 -7.37 -1.26 -6.00
CA ASP A 244 -7.85 -0.12 -6.80
C ASP A 244 -8.27 1.06 -5.93
N LEU A 245 -7.29 1.75 -5.34
CA LEU A 245 -7.55 2.92 -4.50
C LEU A 245 -7.93 4.16 -5.32
N THR A 246 -7.45 4.25 -6.57
CA THR A 246 -7.74 5.39 -7.47
C THR A 246 -9.13 5.30 -8.12
N GLY A 247 -9.72 4.10 -8.20
CA GLY A 247 -11.10 3.90 -8.64
C GLY A 247 -12.17 4.21 -7.59
N ILE A 248 -11.78 4.53 -6.34
CA ILE A 248 -12.72 4.86 -5.27
C ILE A 248 -13.48 6.14 -5.63
N SER A 249 -14.81 6.01 -5.74
CA SER A 249 -15.68 7.13 -6.10
C SER A 249 -15.92 8.08 -4.93
N GLY A 250 -16.06 9.38 -5.21
CA GLY A 250 -16.46 10.38 -4.21
C GLY A 250 -15.33 10.94 -3.35
N LEU A 251 -14.06 10.62 -3.66
CA LEU A 251 -12.91 11.18 -2.97
C LEU A 251 -12.78 12.69 -3.20
N ASN A 252 -12.43 13.44 -2.15
CA ASN A 252 -11.99 14.83 -2.28
C ASN A 252 -10.56 14.89 -2.88
N PRO A 253 -10.07 16.07 -3.29
CA PRO A 253 -8.73 16.20 -3.89
C PRO A 253 -7.57 15.69 -3.02
N ASN A 254 -7.64 15.87 -1.70
CA ASN A 254 -6.59 15.41 -0.77
C ASN A 254 -6.62 13.88 -0.63
N GLN A 255 -7.80 13.30 -0.45
CA GLN A 255 -7.99 11.85 -0.41
C GLN A 255 -7.52 11.19 -1.70
N ALA A 256 -7.85 11.76 -2.86
CA ALA A 256 -7.40 11.23 -4.15
C ALA A 256 -5.87 11.32 -4.32
N SER A 257 -5.25 12.39 -3.82
CA SER A 257 -3.79 12.57 -3.79
C SER A 257 -3.09 11.49 -2.94
N VAL A 258 -3.62 11.24 -1.74
CA VAL A 258 -3.14 10.18 -0.84
C VAL A 258 -3.37 8.80 -1.45
N ALA A 259 -4.56 8.52 -2.00
CA ALA A 259 -4.92 7.25 -2.62
C ALA A 259 -3.99 6.89 -3.79
N ASN A 260 -3.63 7.88 -4.62
CA ASN A 260 -2.73 7.67 -5.75
C ASN A 260 -1.31 7.29 -5.28
N ALA A 261 -0.76 7.99 -4.29
CA ALA A 261 0.56 7.65 -3.76
C ALA A 261 0.56 6.33 -2.98
N LEU A 262 -0.53 6.03 -2.28
CA LEU A 262 -0.70 4.79 -1.55
C LEU A 262 -0.81 3.59 -2.51
N GLN A 263 -1.55 3.73 -3.61
CA GLN A 263 -1.65 2.72 -4.68
C GLN A 263 -0.27 2.45 -5.30
N GLY A 264 0.43 3.50 -5.74
CA GLY A 264 1.75 3.36 -6.36
C GLY A 264 2.78 2.71 -5.42
N ALA A 265 2.76 3.07 -4.13
CA ALA A 265 3.60 2.44 -3.12
C ALA A 265 3.30 0.94 -2.98
N CYS A 266 2.01 0.57 -2.89
CA CYS A 266 1.60 -0.80 -2.68
C CYS A 266 1.79 -1.70 -3.89
N GLU A 267 1.57 -1.20 -5.11
CA GLU A 267 1.91 -1.92 -6.34
C GLU A 267 3.41 -2.22 -6.41
N ALA A 268 4.26 -1.24 -6.08
CA ALA A 268 5.71 -1.43 -6.08
C ALA A 268 6.20 -2.40 -4.99
N ILE A 269 5.57 -2.39 -3.81
CA ILE A 269 5.86 -3.34 -2.73
C ILE A 269 5.41 -4.75 -3.13
N ALA A 270 4.21 -4.89 -3.70
CA ALA A 270 3.66 -6.18 -4.13
C ALA A 270 4.52 -6.83 -5.22
N ALA A 271 5.13 -6.04 -6.12
CA ALA A 271 6.07 -6.52 -7.12
C ALA A 271 7.40 -7.04 -6.55
N THR A 272 7.71 -6.74 -5.27
CA THR A 272 8.89 -7.27 -4.58
C THR A 272 8.55 -8.64 -3.96
N PRO A 273 9.39 -9.69 -4.11
CA PRO A 273 9.20 -10.97 -3.43
C PRO A 273 9.05 -10.80 -1.91
N GLU A 274 8.22 -11.64 -1.28
CA GLU A 274 7.90 -11.53 0.16
C GLU A 274 9.13 -11.51 1.06
N ASP A 275 10.13 -12.35 0.77
CA ASP A 275 11.38 -12.43 1.52
C ASP A 275 12.29 -11.18 1.39
N GLY A 276 12.03 -10.33 0.41
CA GLY A 276 12.71 -9.06 0.19
C GLY A 276 12.03 -7.85 0.83
N ARG A 277 10.83 -8.00 1.41
CA ARG A 277 10.05 -6.90 1.99
C ARG A 277 10.51 -6.61 3.43
N SER A 278 10.62 -5.34 3.77
CA SER A 278 10.80 -4.91 5.17
C SER A 278 9.47 -4.95 5.93
N ALA A 279 9.53 -5.07 7.26
CA ALA A 279 8.33 -5.04 8.11
C ALA A 279 7.45 -3.80 7.88
N GLY A 280 8.06 -2.62 7.64
CA GLY A 280 7.31 -1.40 7.34
C GLY A 280 6.64 -1.41 5.96
N GLN A 281 7.20 -2.13 4.99
CA GLN A 281 6.57 -2.32 3.67
C GLN A 281 5.40 -3.29 3.75
N GLU A 282 5.53 -4.39 4.49
CA GLU A 282 4.43 -5.32 4.76
C GLU A 282 3.27 -4.61 5.48
N ASP A 283 3.58 -3.77 6.47
CA ASP A 283 2.58 -3.02 7.20
C ASP A 283 1.91 -1.91 6.36
N LEU A 284 2.65 -1.27 5.44
CA LEU A 284 2.07 -0.35 4.46
C LEU A 284 1.13 -1.08 3.48
N LEU A 285 1.49 -2.29 3.03
CA LEU A 285 0.63 -3.13 2.19
C LEU A 285 -0.65 -3.56 2.93
N ALA A 286 -0.55 -3.89 4.22
CA ALA A 286 -1.72 -4.15 5.06
C ALA A 286 -2.62 -2.92 5.20
N SER A 287 -2.04 -1.72 5.26
CA SER A 287 -2.78 -0.46 5.29
C SER A 287 -3.55 -0.21 4.00
N CYS A 288 -2.97 -0.50 2.82
CA CYS A 288 -3.66 -0.42 1.54
C CYS A 288 -4.92 -1.29 1.49
N THR A 289 -4.78 -2.54 1.92
CA THR A 289 -5.90 -3.49 2.03
C THR A 289 -6.96 -2.97 3.00
N SER A 290 -6.53 -2.36 4.11
CA SER A 290 -7.44 -1.79 5.11
C SER A 290 -8.22 -0.57 4.59
N VAL A 291 -7.61 0.27 3.73
CA VAL A 291 -8.31 1.38 3.09
C VAL A 291 -9.34 0.86 2.09
N GLN A 292 -8.96 -0.05 1.19
CA GLN A 292 -9.86 -0.60 0.17
C GLN A 292 -11.09 -1.27 0.80
N ASN A 293 -10.87 -2.05 1.86
CA ASN A 293 -11.92 -2.82 2.53
C ASN A 293 -12.69 -2.00 3.59
N SER A 294 -12.42 -0.70 3.73
CA SER A 294 -13.12 0.17 4.68
C SER A 294 -14.56 0.46 4.20
N ASP A 295 -15.52 0.45 5.14
CA ASP A 295 -16.89 0.94 4.87
C ASP A 295 -16.91 2.42 4.46
N ASN A 296 -15.88 3.18 4.85
CA ASN A 296 -15.69 4.58 4.48
C ASN A 296 -14.22 4.81 4.09
N PRO A 297 -13.85 4.55 2.83
CA PRO A 297 -12.47 4.69 2.37
C PRO A 297 -11.98 6.14 2.39
N GLY A 298 -12.88 7.13 2.21
CA GLY A 298 -12.53 8.55 2.32
C GLY A 298 -12.01 8.89 3.73
N ALA A 299 -12.76 8.51 4.77
CA ALA A 299 -12.32 8.71 6.15
C ALA A 299 -11.05 7.92 6.49
N ALA A 300 -10.87 6.72 5.91
CA ALA A 300 -9.64 5.94 6.07
C ALA A 300 -8.42 6.65 5.44
N LEU A 301 -8.60 7.29 4.28
CA LEU A 301 -7.57 8.11 3.63
C LEU A 301 -7.27 9.38 4.42
N ASP A 302 -8.26 9.99 5.06
CA ASP A 302 -8.06 11.17 5.92
C ASP A 302 -7.15 10.87 7.12
N GLN A 303 -7.14 9.63 7.64
CA GLN A 303 -6.20 9.21 8.70
C GLN A 303 -4.75 9.11 8.22
N LEU A 304 -4.55 8.98 6.90
CA LEU A 304 -3.24 8.89 6.26
C LEU A 304 -2.76 10.23 5.70
N ALA A 305 -3.64 11.24 5.67
CA ALA A 305 -3.32 12.60 5.29
C ALA A 305 -2.69 13.36 6.48
N PRO A 306 -1.59 14.12 6.29
CA PRO A 306 -0.97 14.95 7.32
C PRO A 306 -1.74 16.26 7.57
N GLU A 307 -3.01 16.16 7.96
CA GLU A 307 -3.89 17.33 8.17
C GLU A 307 -3.44 18.21 9.36
N GLU A 308 -2.82 17.62 10.37
CA GLU A 308 -2.22 18.33 11.52
C GLU A 308 -1.08 19.27 11.11
N VAL A 309 -0.43 19.00 9.97
CA VAL A 309 0.65 19.84 9.43
C VAL A 309 0.12 21.18 8.92
N ALA A 310 -1.13 21.22 8.43
CA ALA A 310 -1.77 22.46 8.04
C ALA A 310 -1.92 23.41 9.25
N ILE A 311 -2.20 22.85 10.42
CA ILE A 311 -2.37 23.58 11.69
C ILE A 311 -1.08 24.25 12.12
N GLN A 312 0.07 23.56 12.03
CA GLN A 312 1.39 24.14 12.37
C GLN A 312 1.61 25.50 11.71
N GLY A 313 1.28 25.61 10.42
CA GLY A 313 1.40 26.86 9.67
C GLY A 313 0.46 27.97 10.15
N ARG A 314 -0.78 27.62 10.51
CA ARG A 314 -1.77 28.57 11.03
C ARG A 314 -1.41 29.04 12.44
N THR A 315 -1.01 28.12 13.30
CA THR A 315 -0.52 28.39 14.65
C THR A 315 0.70 29.29 14.62
N ALA A 316 1.66 29.03 13.72
CA ALA A 316 2.82 29.88 13.52
C ALA A 316 2.43 31.33 13.22
N LEU A 317 1.54 31.56 12.25
CA LEU A 317 1.06 32.92 11.93
C LEU A 317 0.29 33.55 13.12
N GLY A 318 -0.52 32.76 13.83
CA GLY A 318 -1.29 33.20 14.98
C GLY A 318 -0.41 33.72 16.13
N LEU A 319 0.59 32.94 16.54
CA LEU A 319 1.52 33.30 17.62
C LEU A 319 2.27 34.61 17.31
N LEU A 320 2.79 34.74 16.09
CA LEU A 320 3.49 35.96 15.68
C LEU A 320 2.54 37.17 15.61
N HIS A 321 1.30 36.97 15.15
CA HIS A 321 0.28 38.01 15.15
C HIS A 321 -0.09 38.49 16.56
N GLN A 322 -0.21 37.57 17.53
CA GLN A 322 -0.46 37.91 18.93
C GLN A 322 0.69 38.75 19.50
N HIS A 323 1.93 38.31 19.32
CA HIS A 323 3.12 39.06 19.78
C HIS A 323 3.17 40.47 19.16
N GLN A 324 2.93 40.58 17.84
CA GLN A 324 2.87 41.89 17.19
C GLN A 324 1.73 42.77 17.71
N THR A 325 0.61 42.17 18.12
CA THR A 325 -0.50 42.89 18.75
C THR A 325 -0.09 43.44 20.11
N SER A 326 0.67 42.71 20.93
CA SER A 326 1.28 43.22 22.17
C SER A 326 2.11 44.48 21.93
N ILE A 327 2.99 44.43 20.92
CA ILE A 327 3.87 45.55 20.55
C ILE A 327 3.06 46.72 20.00
N TYR A 328 2.08 46.45 19.16
CA TYR A 328 1.16 47.47 18.66
C TYR A 328 0.41 48.17 19.80
N ARG A 329 -0.12 47.42 20.77
CA ARG A 329 -0.79 47.98 21.95
C ARG A 329 0.16 48.86 22.75
N ARG A 330 1.40 48.42 22.98
CA ARG A 330 2.44 49.25 23.60
C ARG A 330 2.63 50.57 22.85
N LEU A 331 2.82 50.51 21.52
CA LEU A 331 3.05 51.69 20.68
C LEU A 331 1.87 52.68 20.70
N THR A 332 0.62 52.19 20.75
CA THR A 332 -0.55 53.07 20.86
C THR A 332 -0.68 53.76 22.22
N MET A 333 -0.14 53.15 23.30
CA MET A 333 -0.20 53.71 24.65
C MET A 333 0.92 54.70 24.95
N LEU A 334 1.99 54.74 24.16
CA LEU A 334 3.07 55.72 24.35
C LEU A 334 2.50 57.14 24.23
N PRO A 335 2.54 57.99 25.27
CA PRO A 335 1.99 59.34 25.19
C PRO A 335 2.87 60.24 24.30
N ARG A 336 2.24 61.21 23.64
CA ARG A 336 2.93 62.22 22.81
C ARG A 336 3.81 63.14 23.63
N ASP A 337 3.33 63.61 24.79
CA ASP A 337 3.96 64.69 25.55
C ASP A 337 4.82 64.21 26.74
N GLY A 338 5.26 62.95 26.71
CA GLY A 338 6.40 62.47 27.51
C GLY A 338 6.36 62.70 29.04
N GLY A 339 5.17 62.72 29.66
CA GLY A 339 5.07 62.89 31.12
C GLY A 339 5.62 61.67 31.86
N GLY A 340 6.82 61.79 32.43
CA GLY A 340 7.32 60.88 33.46
C GLY A 340 6.47 61.00 34.71
N VAL A 341 6.29 59.90 35.44
CA VAL A 341 5.42 59.87 36.61
C VAL A 341 6.20 59.33 37.81
N ASP A 342 6.21 60.13 38.87
CA ASP A 342 6.92 59.87 40.13
C ASP A 342 6.39 58.63 40.87
N ILE A 343 7.20 57.57 40.96
CA ILE A 343 6.85 56.27 41.56
C ILE A 343 7.01 56.20 43.08
N SER A 344 7.25 57.31 43.79
CA SER A 344 7.63 57.32 45.22
C SER A 344 6.52 56.91 46.24
N GLY A 345 5.36 56.41 45.79
CA GLY A 345 4.20 56.18 46.69
C GLY A 345 3.32 54.95 46.42
N ILE A 346 3.77 53.92 45.69
CA ILE A 346 2.91 52.75 45.38
C ILE A 346 2.78 51.79 46.59
N ASN A 347 1.53 51.50 46.99
CA ASN A 347 1.14 50.36 47.82
C ASN A 347 0.11 49.53 47.02
N LEU A 348 0.47 48.32 46.58
CA LEU A 348 -0.36 47.50 45.69
C LEU A 348 -1.06 46.41 46.50
N THR A 349 -2.38 46.31 46.45
CA THR A 349 -3.13 45.22 47.09
C THR A 349 -3.68 44.27 46.02
N VAL A 350 -3.24 43.01 46.02
CA VAL A 350 -3.72 41.96 45.10
C VAL A 350 -4.27 40.81 45.94
N ALA A 351 -5.50 40.37 45.65
CA ALA A 351 -6.18 39.28 46.38
C ALA A 351 -6.19 39.42 47.92
N GLY A 352 -6.31 40.65 48.43
CA GLY A 352 -6.34 40.95 49.87
C GLY A 352 -4.98 40.94 50.56
N GLN A 353 -3.87 40.77 49.83
CA GLN A 353 -2.50 40.87 50.33
C GLN A 353 -1.88 42.19 49.83
N ASN A 354 -1.36 43.00 50.75
CA ASN A 354 -0.58 44.19 50.40
C ASN A 354 0.82 43.74 49.94
N LEU A 355 1.12 43.93 48.67
CA LEU A 355 2.45 43.82 48.10
C LEU A 355 3.15 45.17 48.31
N PRO A 356 4.08 45.27 49.27
CA PRO A 356 4.86 46.49 49.44
C PRO A 356 5.71 46.73 48.18
N GLY A 357 5.91 47.99 47.81
CA GLY A 357 6.71 48.39 46.63
C GLY A 357 8.14 47.80 46.62
N SER A 358 8.64 47.35 47.76
CA SER A 358 9.91 46.63 47.89
C SER A 358 9.94 45.27 47.17
N VAL A 359 8.80 44.64 46.87
CA VAL A 359 8.75 43.38 46.09
C VAL A 359 8.95 43.65 44.61
N LEU A 360 8.33 44.73 44.09
CA LEU A 360 8.56 45.22 42.73
C LEU A 360 9.99 45.77 42.58
N GLN A 361 10.51 46.41 43.62
CA GLN A 361 11.91 46.85 43.70
C GLN A 361 12.87 45.65 43.67
N GLN A 362 12.60 44.58 44.43
CA GLN A 362 13.39 43.34 44.37
C GLN A 362 13.31 42.64 43.01
N ALA A 363 12.15 42.69 42.33
CA ALA A 363 12.01 42.19 40.97
C ALA A 363 12.84 43.02 39.98
N ALA A 364 12.78 44.35 40.09
CA ALA A 364 13.59 45.28 39.30
C ALA A 364 15.10 45.15 39.59
N GLU A 365 15.51 44.97 40.86
CA GLU A 365 16.90 44.72 41.28
C GLU A 365 17.45 43.39 40.76
N ARG A 366 16.60 42.36 40.64
CA ARG A 366 16.99 41.07 40.05
C ARG A 366 17.07 41.13 38.52
N LEU A 367 16.24 41.97 37.88
CA LEU A 367 16.23 42.18 36.42
C LEU A 367 17.32 43.16 35.95
N LEU A 368 17.65 44.18 36.74
CA LEU A 368 18.53 45.30 36.36
C LEU A 368 19.87 45.32 37.11
N GLY A 369 20.07 44.44 38.10
CA GLY A 369 21.28 44.32 38.91
C GLY A 369 21.26 45.14 40.22
N GLY A 370 22.12 44.74 41.17
CA GLY A 370 22.13 45.21 42.57
C GLY A 370 22.57 46.66 42.86
N GLY A 371 22.39 47.58 41.92
CA GLY A 371 22.70 49.01 42.05
C GLY A 371 21.47 49.91 42.20
N ALA A 372 20.28 49.38 42.46
CA ALA A 372 19.01 50.11 42.28
C ALA A 372 18.63 51.14 43.36
N GLY A 373 19.52 51.42 44.32
CA GLY A 373 19.32 52.46 45.32
C GLY A 373 19.46 53.89 44.79
N ASP A 374 20.13 54.07 43.64
CA ASP A 374 20.37 55.36 42.97
C ASP A 374 19.75 55.40 41.55
N ILE A 375 18.90 54.40 41.23
CA ILE A 375 18.22 54.17 39.94
C ILE A 375 16.84 54.88 39.89
N LEU A 376 16.49 55.72 40.86
CA LEU A 376 15.14 56.30 40.97
C LEU A 376 14.93 57.63 40.22
N ASP A 377 15.83 57.99 39.29
CA ASP A 377 15.67 59.11 38.33
C ASP A 377 16.03 58.65 36.91
N LEU A 378 15.25 57.68 36.36
CA LEU A 378 15.49 57.10 35.02
C LEU A 378 14.90 57.92 33.85
N GLY A 379 14.19 59.01 34.14
CA GLY A 379 13.81 60.06 33.20
C GLY A 379 12.99 59.62 31.97
N ARG A 380 13.65 59.25 30.87
CA ARG A 380 13.05 58.99 29.55
C ARG A 380 12.84 57.50 29.23
N PHE A 381 13.05 56.64 30.22
CA PHE A 381 12.99 55.18 30.10
C PHE A 381 11.61 54.64 30.55
N SER A 382 11.12 53.59 29.90
CA SER A 382 9.92 52.87 30.33
C SER A 382 10.05 51.37 30.09
N ALA A 383 9.42 50.59 30.95
CA ALA A 383 9.32 49.14 30.82
C ALA A 383 7.85 48.69 30.86
N PHE A 384 7.57 47.58 30.20
CA PHE A 384 6.23 47.00 30.16
C PHE A 384 6.25 45.47 30.18
N VAL A 385 5.15 44.91 30.64
CA VAL A 385 4.82 43.49 30.54
C VAL A 385 3.40 43.35 30.03
N THR A 386 3.19 42.44 29.09
CA THR A 386 1.90 42.12 28.49
C THR A 386 1.71 40.61 28.50
N GLY A 387 0.52 40.16 28.89
CA GLY A 387 0.08 38.78 28.74
C GLY A 387 -1.08 38.71 27.76
N ASN A 388 -1.07 37.69 26.91
CA ASN A 388 -2.11 37.42 25.92
C ASN A 388 -2.62 35.99 26.07
N PHE A 389 -3.88 35.81 25.78
CA PHE A 389 -4.53 34.52 25.62
C PHE A 389 -5.43 34.58 24.39
N SER A 390 -5.42 33.54 23.55
CA SER A 390 -6.34 33.44 22.42
C SER A 390 -6.90 32.04 22.26
N ILE A 391 -8.09 32.02 21.66
CA ILE A 391 -8.77 30.81 21.20
C ILE A 391 -8.98 30.97 19.70
N LEU A 392 -8.67 29.91 18.95
CA LEU A 392 -8.88 29.78 17.52
C LEU A 392 -9.68 28.50 17.27
N GLU A 393 -10.88 28.64 16.73
CA GLU A 393 -11.69 27.51 16.28
C GLU A 393 -11.79 27.56 14.75
N ARG A 394 -11.64 26.41 14.11
CA ARG A 394 -11.84 26.23 12.68
C ARG A 394 -12.82 25.10 12.40
N ASP A 395 -13.82 25.38 11.57
CA ASP A 395 -14.75 24.37 11.07
C ASP A 395 -14.08 23.56 9.95
N GLY A 396 -14.39 22.26 9.86
CA GLY A 396 -13.82 21.39 8.81
C GLY A 396 -14.41 21.66 7.43
N THR A 397 -13.59 21.48 6.40
CA THR A 397 -13.96 21.68 5.00
C THR A 397 -13.63 20.43 4.17
N GLY A 398 -13.79 20.50 2.85
CA GLY A 398 -13.34 19.44 1.95
C GLY A 398 -11.82 19.35 1.75
N ASN A 399 -11.05 20.33 2.24
CA ASN A 399 -9.59 20.37 2.10
C ASN A 399 -8.84 20.37 3.43
N GLU A 400 -9.49 20.63 4.55
CA GLU A 400 -8.84 20.63 5.87
C GLU A 400 -9.79 20.09 6.93
N GLN A 401 -9.25 19.32 7.89
CA GLN A 401 -9.99 19.02 9.10
C GLN A 401 -10.14 20.26 9.99
N GLY A 402 -11.28 20.32 10.70
CA GLY A 402 -11.50 21.35 11.71
C GLY A 402 -10.63 21.09 12.95
N PHE A 403 -10.34 22.15 13.70
CA PHE A 403 -9.55 22.05 14.92
C PHE A 403 -9.90 23.18 15.89
N GLU A 404 -9.55 22.98 17.15
CA GLU A 404 -9.56 24.02 18.19
C GLU A 404 -8.13 24.23 18.69
N SER A 405 -7.75 25.48 18.93
CA SER A 405 -6.44 25.83 19.48
C SER A 405 -6.54 26.92 20.52
N ASN A 406 -5.78 26.76 21.59
CA ASN A 406 -5.55 27.80 22.59
C ASN A 406 -4.07 28.19 22.62
N ALA A 407 -3.80 29.48 22.76
CA ALA A 407 -2.44 29.99 22.85
C ALA A 407 -2.34 31.05 23.95
N TRP A 408 -1.19 31.10 24.62
CA TRP A 408 -0.84 32.17 25.53
C TRP A 408 0.55 32.74 25.18
N ASP A 409 0.71 34.04 25.41
CA ASP A 409 1.97 34.76 25.16
C ASP A 409 2.27 35.69 26.33
N ILE A 410 3.54 35.77 26.72
CA ILE A 410 4.06 36.79 27.64
C ILE A 410 5.14 37.58 26.92
N THR A 411 4.91 38.87 26.77
CA THR A 411 5.86 39.83 26.21
C THR A 411 6.40 40.75 27.30
N VAL A 412 7.72 40.86 27.40
CA VAL A 412 8.41 41.86 28.23
C VAL A 412 9.23 42.79 27.35
N GLY A 413 9.24 44.08 27.66
CA GLY A 413 10.02 45.02 26.87
C GLY A 413 10.34 46.32 27.57
N ALA A 414 11.23 47.06 26.94
CA ALA A 414 11.67 48.36 27.40
C ALA A 414 11.89 49.30 26.21
N ASP A 415 11.63 50.58 26.44
CA ASP A 415 11.83 51.64 25.47
C ASP A 415 12.42 52.90 26.10
N TYR A 416 13.09 53.68 25.25
CA TYR A 416 13.71 54.94 25.61
C TYR A 416 13.26 56.03 24.64
N ARG A 417 12.87 57.18 25.20
CA ARG A 417 12.51 58.37 24.44
C ARG A 417 13.76 59.16 24.07
N PHE A 418 14.38 58.83 22.94
CA PHE A 418 15.60 59.49 22.43
C PHE A 418 15.42 61.00 22.21
N TRP A 419 14.27 61.37 21.63
CA TRP A 419 13.85 62.77 21.44
C TRP A 419 12.40 62.91 21.87
N ASP A 420 11.92 64.13 22.07
CA ASP A 420 10.53 64.37 22.54
C ASP A 420 9.49 63.74 21.61
N ASN A 421 9.86 63.51 20.36
CA ASN A 421 9.05 62.89 19.32
C ASN A 421 9.54 61.52 18.84
N LEU A 422 10.60 60.93 19.41
CA LEU A 422 11.07 59.59 19.01
C LEU A 422 11.24 58.68 20.22
N VAL A 423 10.56 57.54 20.17
CA VAL A 423 10.73 56.43 21.11
C VAL A 423 11.24 55.21 20.34
N LEU A 424 12.26 54.55 20.86
CA LEU A 424 12.75 53.27 20.35
C LEU A 424 12.82 52.27 21.49
N GLY A 425 12.55 51.00 21.19
CA GLY A 425 12.60 49.95 22.20
C GLY A 425 12.80 48.57 21.65
N GLY A 426 12.95 47.63 22.58
CA GLY A 426 13.06 46.22 22.32
C GLY A 426 12.12 45.41 23.21
N ALA A 427 11.78 44.21 22.77
CA ALA A 427 10.96 43.27 23.54
C ALA A 427 11.37 41.83 23.27
N LEU A 428 11.13 40.98 24.26
CA LEU A 428 11.22 39.53 24.19
C LEU A 428 9.84 38.95 24.49
N GLY A 429 9.46 37.93 23.74
CA GLY A 429 8.20 37.19 23.89
C GLY A 429 8.47 35.71 24.08
N TYR A 430 7.66 35.06 24.90
CA TYR A 430 7.54 33.61 24.97
C TYR A 430 6.07 33.25 24.81
N ALA A 431 5.79 32.35 23.87
CA ALA A 431 4.44 31.89 23.62
C ALA A 431 4.38 30.37 23.50
N ASP A 432 3.23 29.83 23.84
CA ASP A 432 2.95 28.40 23.83
C ASP A 432 1.50 28.19 23.40
N SER A 433 1.28 27.17 22.59
CA SER A 433 -0.02 26.83 22.03
C SER A 433 -0.20 25.34 21.89
N ALA A 434 -1.42 24.88 22.15
CA ALA A 434 -1.89 23.53 21.87
C ALA A 434 -3.04 23.60 20.87
N ALA A 435 -3.14 22.61 20.00
CA ALA A 435 -4.21 22.48 19.03
C ALA A 435 -4.64 21.02 18.88
N ASP A 436 -5.95 20.78 18.95
CA ASP A 436 -6.57 19.46 18.84
C ASP A 436 -7.33 19.36 17.52
N VAL A 437 -7.05 18.32 16.72
CA VAL A 437 -7.75 18.06 15.46
C VAL A 437 -9.06 17.33 15.73
N ASN A 438 -10.15 17.80 15.11
CA ASN A 438 -11.46 17.18 15.25
C ASN A 438 -11.43 15.70 14.83
N GLY A 439 -12.35 14.91 15.40
CA GLY A 439 -12.42 13.48 15.07
C GLY A 439 -11.27 12.63 15.64
N ASN A 440 -10.48 13.17 16.58
CA ASN A 440 -9.28 12.55 17.14
C ASN A 440 -8.23 12.22 16.08
N ALA A 441 -8.09 13.06 15.04
CA ALA A 441 -7.12 12.84 13.97
C ALA A 441 -5.68 13.22 14.36
N GLY A 442 -5.50 13.94 15.48
CA GLY A 442 -4.18 14.31 15.95
C GLY A 442 -4.17 15.56 16.84
N GLU A 443 -2.95 16.00 17.15
CA GLU A 443 -2.62 17.15 18.00
C GLU A 443 -1.42 17.90 17.40
N SER A 444 -1.34 19.21 17.60
CA SER A 444 -0.18 20.03 17.25
C SER A 444 0.11 21.09 18.31
N ASP A 445 1.32 21.04 18.85
CA ASP A 445 1.82 22.00 19.82
C ASP A 445 2.87 22.90 19.18
N ALA A 446 2.98 24.12 19.68
CA ALA A 446 4.05 25.02 19.29
C ALA A 446 4.54 25.88 20.45
N THR A 447 5.85 26.00 20.59
CA THR A 447 6.51 26.95 21.49
C THR A 447 7.29 27.96 20.67
N ALA A 448 7.19 29.24 20.99
CA ALA A 448 7.84 30.34 20.28
C ALA A 448 8.67 31.22 21.22
N LEU A 449 9.90 31.53 20.82
CA LEU A 449 10.73 32.56 21.43
C LEU A 449 10.92 33.71 20.44
N THR A 450 10.40 34.88 20.80
CA THR A 450 10.29 36.02 19.89
C THR A 450 11.14 37.19 20.38
N THR A 451 11.84 37.86 19.47
CA THR A 451 12.59 39.10 19.71
C THR A 451 12.06 40.19 18.80
N THR A 452 11.89 41.40 19.32
CA THR A 452 11.36 42.53 18.55
C THR A 452 12.12 43.82 18.83
N LEU A 453 12.36 44.58 17.76
CA LEU A 453 12.76 45.97 17.82
C LEU A 453 11.61 46.82 17.31
N TYR A 454 11.29 47.92 17.99
CA TYR A 454 10.19 48.79 17.58
C TYR A 454 10.51 50.26 17.81
N GLY A 455 9.74 51.12 17.16
CA GLY A 455 9.85 52.56 17.31
C GLY A 455 8.58 53.30 16.96
N LYS A 456 8.46 54.51 17.53
CA LYS A 456 7.38 55.46 17.25
C LYS A 456 7.93 56.86 17.09
N TYR A 457 7.54 57.52 16.02
CA TYR A 457 7.86 58.90 15.72
C TYR A 457 6.60 59.76 15.63
N TYR A 458 6.60 60.89 16.34
CA TYR A 458 5.53 61.89 16.32
C TYR A 458 5.87 63.04 15.38
N PHE A 459 5.03 63.27 14.38
CA PHE A 459 5.13 64.45 13.54
C PHE A 459 4.37 65.63 14.18
N PRO A 460 4.67 66.88 13.81
CA PRO A 460 3.80 68.02 14.10
C PRO A 460 2.35 67.74 13.66
N GLU A 461 1.35 68.39 14.28
CA GLU A 461 -0.05 68.36 13.81
C GLU A 461 -0.85 67.04 13.96
N ARG A 462 -0.51 66.19 14.95
CA ARG A 462 -1.30 65.00 15.39
C ARG A 462 -1.14 63.72 14.58
N TYR A 463 -0.13 63.65 13.73
CA TYR A 463 0.27 62.43 13.05
C TYR A 463 1.34 61.67 13.82
N TYR A 464 1.32 60.36 13.73
CA TYR A 464 2.43 59.51 14.16
C TYR A 464 2.67 58.39 13.15
N VAL A 465 3.91 57.90 13.14
CA VAL A 465 4.27 56.65 12.49
C VAL A 465 4.95 55.75 13.50
N SER A 466 4.67 54.47 13.47
CA SER A 466 5.37 53.47 14.27
C SER A 466 5.61 52.22 13.46
N GLY A 467 6.57 51.41 13.87
CA GLY A 467 6.80 50.12 13.25
C GLY A 467 7.61 49.21 14.15
N ALA A 468 7.64 47.94 13.77
CA ALA A 468 8.42 46.93 14.45
C ALA A 468 9.00 45.92 13.47
N LEU A 469 10.15 45.38 13.84
CA LEU A 469 10.80 44.23 13.20
C LEU A 469 10.88 43.12 14.23
N THR A 470 10.41 41.94 13.85
CA THR A 470 10.25 40.80 14.74
C THR A 470 10.93 39.58 14.13
N TYR A 471 11.65 38.83 14.95
CA TYR A 471 12.18 37.51 14.64
C TYR A 471 11.65 36.51 15.68
N SER A 472 11.16 35.36 15.24
CA SER A 472 10.75 34.27 16.14
C SER A 472 11.43 32.98 15.74
N HIS A 473 11.88 32.23 16.74
CA HIS A 473 12.29 30.84 16.59
C HIS A 473 11.26 29.97 17.29
N ASN A 474 10.77 28.96 16.57
CA ASN A 474 9.64 28.15 17.01
C ASN A 474 10.02 26.66 16.97
N GLN A 475 9.46 25.91 17.90
CA GLN A 475 9.52 24.46 17.96
C GLN A 475 8.10 23.94 17.82
N TYR A 476 7.93 22.89 17.01
CA TYR A 476 6.65 22.27 16.73
C TYR A 476 6.73 20.79 17.05
N ASP A 477 5.78 20.33 17.86
CA ASP A 477 5.52 18.93 18.09
C ASP A 477 4.16 18.59 17.49
N SER A 478 4.06 17.46 16.82
CA SER A 478 2.82 17.02 16.18
C SER A 478 2.61 15.53 16.38
N THR A 479 1.35 15.15 16.50
CA THR A 479 0.94 13.76 16.57
C THR A 479 -0.21 13.56 15.62
N ARG A 480 -0.08 12.62 14.68
CA ARG A 480 -1.17 12.14 13.83
C ARG A 480 -1.65 10.78 14.35
N ASP A 481 -2.96 10.66 14.57
CA ASP A 481 -3.56 9.38 14.95
C ASP A 481 -3.81 8.56 13.68
N VAL A 482 -3.30 7.33 13.67
CA VAL A 482 -3.50 6.35 12.61
C VAL A 482 -4.35 5.22 13.16
N THR A 483 -5.66 5.40 13.02
CA THR A 483 -6.66 4.37 13.35
C THR A 483 -7.25 3.79 12.07
N LEU A 484 -6.62 2.72 11.57
CA LEU A 484 -6.96 2.09 10.29
C LEU A 484 -6.94 0.56 10.40
N GLY A 485 -8.11 -0.08 10.28
CA GLY A 485 -8.22 -1.53 10.46
C GLY A 485 -7.71 -1.97 11.86
N ALA A 486 -6.67 -2.80 11.88
CA ALA A 486 -5.99 -3.22 13.12
C ALA A 486 -4.95 -2.21 13.63
N ALA A 487 -4.56 -1.21 12.82
CA ALA A 487 -3.61 -0.17 13.21
C ALA A 487 -4.21 0.75 14.27
N ARG A 488 -3.44 0.97 15.33
CA ARG A 488 -3.66 1.93 16.42
C ARG A 488 -2.32 2.55 16.76
N GLN A 489 -1.94 3.57 16.02
CA GLN A 489 -0.59 4.09 16.04
C GLN A 489 -0.59 5.61 16.08
N LEU A 490 0.32 6.20 16.85
CA LEU A 490 0.59 7.63 16.82
C LEU A 490 1.86 7.89 16.01
N ALA A 491 1.73 8.67 14.95
CA ALA A 491 2.87 9.16 14.17
C ALA A 491 3.31 10.51 14.73
N ARG A 492 4.51 10.56 15.32
CA ARG A 492 5.04 11.75 16.01
C ARG A 492 6.02 12.51 15.14
N GLY A 493 5.83 13.81 15.02
CA GLY A 493 6.73 14.74 14.35
C GLY A 493 7.33 15.76 15.32
N ASP A 494 8.63 16.01 15.16
CA ASP A 494 9.35 17.11 15.81
C ASP A 494 10.04 17.96 14.74
N THR A 495 9.82 19.28 14.76
CA THR A 495 10.49 20.19 13.82
C THR A 495 10.68 21.58 14.40
N ASN A 496 11.48 22.40 13.71
CA ASN A 496 11.72 23.79 14.07
C ASN A 496 11.25 24.70 12.93
N GLY A 497 11.01 25.95 13.26
CA GLY A 497 10.72 26.99 12.28
C GLY A 497 11.29 28.34 12.68
N ASN A 498 11.46 29.19 11.68
CA ASN A 498 11.89 30.57 11.87
C ASN A 498 10.87 31.50 11.21
N GLN A 499 10.61 32.62 11.87
CA GLN A 499 9.69 33.62 11.37
C GLN A 499 10.31 35.00 11.38
N PHE A 500 9.98 35.77 10.36
CA PHE A 500 10.29 37.17 10.26
C PHE A 500 8.99 37.96 10.09
N GLY A 501 8.84 39.02 10.88
CA GLY A 501 7.70 39.92 10.82
C GLY A 501 8.15 41.36 10.72
N ALA A 502 7.48 42.15 9.89
CA ALA A 502 7.64 43.59 9.83
C ALA A 502 6.27 44.24 9.85
N ASN A 503 6.09 45.29 10.66
CA ASN A 503 4.88 46.09 10.61
C ASN A 503 5.19 47.59 10.55
N LEU A 504 4.28 48.31 9.89
CA LEU A 504 4.28 49.76 9.80
C LEU A 504 2.85 50.23 10.09
N ASN A 505 2.72 51.20 10.99
CA ASN A 505 1.46 51.81 11.38
C ASN A 505 1.56 53.33 11.28
N GLY A 506 0.57 53.95 10.65
CA GLY A 506 0.38 55.40 10.67
C GLY A 506 -0.96 55.73 11.31
N GLY A 507 -1.02 56.82 12.06
CA GLY A 507 -2.27 57.25 12.68
C GLY A 507 -2.43 58.76 12.78
N TYR A 508 -3.68 59.18 12.95
CA TYR A 508 -4.09 60.55 13.15
C TYR A 508 -5.12 60.66 14.27
N ASP A 509 -4.78 61.40 15.33
CA ASP A 509 -5.61 61.49 16.53
C ASP A 509 -6.43 62.79 16.54
N LEU A 510 -7.75 62.63 16.47
CA LEU A 510 -8.74 63.71 16.60
C LEU A 510 -9.26 63.77 18.03
N THR A 511 -8.71 64.67 18.84
CA THR A 511 -9.19 64.90 20.21
C THR A 511 -10.24 66.01 20.25
N TYR A 512 -11.40 65.71 20.84
CA TYR A 512 -12.47 66.64 21.17
C TYR A 512 -12.92 66.40 22.61
N GLN A 513 -12.59 67.35 23.51
CA GLN A 513 -12.81 67.22 24.95
C GLN A 513 -12.17 65.92 25.49
N ALA A 514 -12.96 65.07 26.15
CA ALA A 514 -12.53 63.79 26.68
C ALA A 514 -12.49 62.66 25.64
N LEU A 515 -13.02 62.87 24.42
CA LEU A 515 -13.06 61.87 23.37
C LEU A 515 -11.87 62.04 22.43
N THR A 516 -11.17 60.93 22.15
CA THR A 516 -10.18 60.83 21.08
C THR A 516 -10.66 59.82 20.04
N VAL A 517 -10.67 60.25 18.78
CA VAL A 517 -10.92 59.40 17.61
C VAL A 517 -9.61 59.24 16.86
N ALA A 518 -9.02 58.04 16.90
CA ALA A 518 -7.80 57.72 16.18
C ALA A 518 -8.13 57.01 14.87
N LEU A 519 -7.73 57.60 13.75
CA LEU A 519 -7.79 56.98 12.43
C LEU A 519 -6.43 56.34 12.16
N GLN A 520 -6.40 55.06 11.80
CA GLN A 520 -5.17 54.26 11.76
C GLN A 520 -5.10 53.45 10.46
N GLY A 521 -3.91 53.36 9.89
CA GLY A 521 -3.57 52.44 8.81
C GLY A 521 -2.39 51.56 9.25
N ARG A 522 -2.48 50.26 9.00
CA ARG A 522 -1.43 49.28 9.32
C ARG A 522 -1.10 48.42 8.11
N ILE A 523 0.17 48.12 7.93
CA ILE A 523 0.69 47.13 6.99
C ILE A 523 1.52 46.15 7.81
N THR A 524 1.23 44.87 7.69
CA THR A 524 1.94 43.80 8.39
C THR A 524 2.37 42.76 7.36
N TYR A 525 3.68 42.52 7.26
CA TYR A 525 4.26 41.43 6.47
C TYR A 525 4.81 40.36 7.41
N LEU A 526 4.48 39.11 7.14
CA LEU A 526 5.00 37.93 7.85
C LEU A 526 5.53 36.93 6.83
N ASN A 527 6.71 36.38 7.11
CA ASN A 527 7.29 35.25 6.41
C ASN A 527 7.65 34.17 7.45
N THR A 528 7.18 32.96 7.21
CA THR A 528 7.36 31.81 8.10
C THR A 528 7.96 30.66 7.31
N GLY A 529 9.08 30.11 7.78
CA GLY A 529 9.64 28.85 7.29
C GLY A 529 9.55 27.79 8.38
N ILE A 530 9.05 26.60 8.04
CA ILE A 530 9.03 25.42 8.91
C ILE A 530 9.83 24.32 8.22
N ASP A 531 10.78 23.74 8.92
CA ASP A 531 11.64 22.70 8.38
C ASP A 531 10.86 21.39 8.18
N GLY A 532 11.17 20.65 7.12
CA GLY A 532 10.62 19.33 6.89
C GLY A 532 11.20 18.29 7.84
N TYR A 533 10.43 17.26 8.14
CA TYR A 533 10.78 16.24 9.12
C TYR A 533 10.29 14.85 8.70
N LYS A 534 10.62 13.84 9.50
CA LYS A 534 10.10 12.48 9.34
C LYS A 534 9.35 12.12 10.60
N GLU A 535 8.15 11.59 10.43
CA GLU A 535 7.39 11.04 11.54
C GLU A 535 8.08 9.81 12.12
N LYS A 536 7.81 9.57 13.40
CA LYS A 536 8.29 8.43 14.17
C LYS A 536 7.09 7.69 14.75
N ALA A 537 7.14 6.38 14.68
CA ALA A 537 6.16 5.49 15.30
C ALA A 537 6.15 5.65 16.84
N SER A 538 4.97 5.63 17.45
CA SER A 538 4.84 5.42 18.88
C SER A 538 5.25 4.02 19.33
N ASP A 539 4.93 3.01 18.51
CA ASP A 539 5.38 1.64 18.69
C ASP A 539 5.85 1.10 17.34
N SER A 540 7.16 0.92 17.16
CA SER A 540 7.74 0.49 15.88
C SER A 540 7.40 -0.93 15.48
N GLY A 541 6.87 -1.75 16.39
CA GLY A 541 6.44 -3.12 16.11
C GLY A 541 4.93 -3.29 15.97
N ALA A 542 4.14 -2.23 16.21
CA ALA A 542 2.69 -2.27 16.09
C ALA A 542 2.22 -1.94 14.66
N PRO A 543 1.04 -2.44 14.25
CA PRO A 543 0.46 -2.10 12.96
C PRO A 543 0.22 -0.59 12.81
N GLY A 544 0.45 -0.07 11.61
CA GLY A 544 0.36 1.36 11.26
C GLY A 544 1.72 2.08 11.12
N SER A 545 2.83 1.49 11.57
CA SER A 545 4.19 2.03 11.39
C SER A 545 4.65 2.12 9.92
N GLY A 546 4.01 1.37 9.02
CA GLY A 546 4.20 1.42 7.57
C GLY A 546 3.75 2.74 6.95
N THR A 547 2.79 3.42 7.60
CA THR A 547 2.14 4.64 7.09
C THR A 547 2.81 5.95 7.50
N LEU A 548 3.96 5.87 8.18
CA LEU A 548 4.71 7.07 8.59
C LEU A 548 5.15 7.88 7.39
N LEU A 549 5.13 9.20 7.55
CA LEU A 549 5.38 10.16 6.49
C LEU A 549 6.72 10.85 6.67
N ARG A 550 7.28 11.27 5.53
CA ARG A 550 8.22 12.39 5.47
C ARG A 550 7.46 13.61 5.01
N ILE A 551 7.52 14.68 5.80
CA ILE A 551 6.88 15.96 5.51
C ILE A 551 7.94 16.92 4.93
N GLY A 552 7.57 17.61 3.85
CA GLY A 552 8.40 18.62 3.20
C GLY A 552 8.51 19.92 4.00
N ASN A 553 9.47 20.76 3.62
CA ASN A 553 9.58 22.11 4.18
C ASN A 553 8.36 22.94 3.80
N GLN A 554 7.90 23.81 4.71
CA GLN A 554 6.79 24.72 4.47
C GLN A 554 7.27 26.16 4.47
N THR A 555 6.68 26.99 3.61
CA THR A 555 6.88 28.44 3.62
C THR A 555 5.53 29.12 3.51
N ILE A 556 5.33 30.17 4.31
CA ILE A 556 4.07 30.88 4.41
C ILE A 556 4.37 32.37 4.40
N ASP A 557 3.76 33.09 3.47
CA ASP A 557 3.83 34.53 3.34
C ASP A 557 2.46 35.14 3.60
N SER A 558 2.41 36.20 4.40
CA SER A 558 1.20 36.94 4.71
C SER A 558 1.50 38.43 4.62
N LEU A 559 0.61 39.16 3.94
CA LEU A 559 0.65 40.62 3.89
C LEU A 559 -0.74 41.12 4.19
N VAL A 560 -0.94 41.66 5.38
CA VAL A 560 -2.20 42.21 5.82
C VAL A 560 -2.12 43.72 5.82
N THR A 561 -3.05 44.38 5.14
CA THR A 561 -3.31 45.81 5.36
C THR A 561 -4.57 45.97 6.19
N GLU A 562 -4.58 46.95 7.08
CA GLU A 562 -5.73 47.23 7.92
C GLU A 562 -6.00 48.72 8.03
N LEU A 563 -7.26 49.11 7.84
CA LEU A 563 -7.75 50.46 8.11
C LEU A 563 -8.66 50.39 9.34
N ALA A 564 -8.33 51.16 10.37
CA ALA A 564 -9.04 51.09 11.63
C ALA A 564 -9.40 52.45 12.20
N THR A 565 -10.50 52.48 12.94
CA THR A 565 -10.91 53.60 13.78
C THR A 565 -10.97 53.14 15.22
N GLN A 566 -10.35 53.91 16.11
CA GLN A 566 -10.37 53.67 17.54
C GLN A 566 -10.97 54.87 18.27
N LEU A 567 -11.95 54.61 19.13
CA LEU A 567 -12.61 55.60 19.98
C LEU A 567 -12.15 55.38 21.41
N THR A 568 -11.58 56.41 22.04
CA THR A 568 -11.13 56.36 23.44
C THR A 568 -11.72 57.53 24.20
N TYR A 569 -12.37 57.28 25.33
CA TYR A 569 -13.00 58.34 26.14
C TYR A 569 -12.38 58.43 27.52
N ALA A 570 -11.77 59.57 27.88
CA ALA A 570 -11.08 59.76 29.15
C ALA A 570 -12.05 60.13 30.28
N ILE A 571 -12.14 59.29 31.30
CA ILE A 571 -12.95 59.49 32.49
C ILE A 571 -12.03 59.79 33.67
N SER A 572 -12.03 61.05 34.12
CA SER A 572 -11.30 61.44 35.33
C SER A 572 -12.05 60.98 36.58
N THR A 573 -11.34 60.28 37.46
CA THR A 573 -11.82 59.81 38.76
C THR A 573 -10.95 60.40 39.87
N GLY A 574 -11.37 60.28 41.13
CA GLY A 574 -10.56 60.73 42.27
C GLY A 574 -9.23 59.99 42.45
N THR A 575 -9.05 58.85 41.80
CA THR A 575 -7.90 57.94 41.98
C THR A 575 -7.17 57.65 40.66
N GLY A 576 -7.42 58.39 39.58
CA GLY A 576 -6.79 58.16 38.28
C GLY A 576 -7.69 58.52 37.09
N VAL A 577 -7.23 58.21 35.88
CA VAL A 577 -7.99 58.36 34.64
C VAL A 577 -8.25 56.99 34.03
N ILE A 578 -9.52 56.65 33.79
CA ILE A 578 -9.92 55.42 33.10
C ILE A 578 -10.32 55.79 31.67
N SER A 579 -9.85 55.02 30.71
CA SER A 579 -10.03 55.27 29.27
C SER A 579 -10.64 54.04 28.59
N PRO A 580 -11.97 53.84 28.66
CA PRO A 580 -12.66 52.87 27.80
C PRO A 580 -12.34 53.14 26.33
N THR A 581 -12.15 52.05 25.58
CA THR A 581 -11.75 52.06 24.18
C THR A 581 -12.57 51.07 23.37
N PHE A 582 -13.02 51.50 22.21
CA PHE A 582 -13.67 50.67 21.20
C PHE A 582 -12.92 50.80 19.87
N ARG A 583 -12.80 49.71 19.11
CA ARG A 583 -12.04 49.66 17.87
C ARG A 583 -12.77 48.85 16.81
N VAL A 584 -12.73 49.35 15.58
CA VAL A 584 -13.17 48.64 14.39
C VAL A 584 -12.08 48.76 13.35
N GLY A 585 -11.58 47.63 12.87
CA GLY A 585 -10.62 47.53 11.78
C GLY A 585 -11.19 46.71 10.63
N TRP A 586 -11.00 47.17 9.40
CA TRP A 586 -11.17 46.36 8.19
C TRP A 586 -9.80 45.91 7.72
N ALA A 587 -9.62 44.60 7.59
CA ALA A 587 -8.36 43.98 7.19
C ALA A 587 -8.49 43.31 5.82
N HIS A 588 -7.42 43.39 5.03
CA HIS A 588 -7.27 42.69 3.75
C HIS A 588 -5.95 41.90 3.72
N GLU A 589 -6.02 40.60 3.43
CA GLU A 589 -4.88 39.69 3.24
C GLU A 589 -4.56 39.53 1.75
N PHE A 590 -3.30 39.77 1.36
CA PHE A 590 -2.87 39.79 -0.04
C PHE A 590 -2.07 38.56 -0.49
N LEU A 591 -1.32 37.92 0.42
CA LEU A 591 -0.29 36.93 0.03
C LEU A 591 -0.52 35.53 0.60
N ASN A 592 -1.29 35.41 1.68
CA ASN A 592 -1.56 34.11 2.29
C ASN A 592 -2.56 33.32 1.44
N ASP A 593 -2.02 32.65 0.44
CA ASP A 593 -2.75 31.74 -0.43
C ASP A 593 -2.83 30.35 0.18
N GLN A 594 -3.58 29.49 -0.49
CA GLN A 594 -3.60 28.08 -0.18
C GLN A 594 -2.23 27.44 -0.43
N ARG A 595 -1.92 26.48 0.43
CA ARG A 595 -0.66 25.78 0.48
C ARG A 595 -0.85 24.34 0.02
N PHE A 596 0.25 23.77 -0.46
CA PHE A 596 0.36 22.36 -0.80
C PHE A 596 1.43 21.76 0.11
N ILE A 597 1.00 20.93 1.04
CA ILE A 597 1.87 20.23 1.98
C ILE A 597 2.39 18.99 1.25
N ASP A 598 3.67 19.02 0.88
CA ASP A 598 4.36 17.89 0.25
C ASP A 598 4.66 16.81 1.29
N ALA A 599 4.30 15.57 0.99
CA ALA A 599 4.55 14.42 1.83
C ALA A 599 4.82 13.16 1.00
N ARG A 600 5.40 12.14 1.65
CA ARG A 600 5.55 10.80 1.08
C ARG A 600 5.62 9.75 2.18
N PHE A 601 5.19 8.53 1.91
CA PHE A 601 5.34 7.41 2.83
C PHE A 601 6.83 7.05 2.98
N LEU A 602 7.27 6.80 4.22
CA LEU A 602 8.65 6.42 4.51
C LEU A 602 9.00 5.03 3.99
N ASN A 603 8.00 4.15 3.90
CA ASN A 603 8.14 2.76 3.47
C ASN A 603 7.76 2.56 1.99
N ASP A 604 7.50 3.62 1.24
CA ASP A 604 7.32 3.55 -0.20
C ASP A 604 8.68 3.42 -0.92
N PRO A 605 8.96 2.30 -1.62
CA PRO A 605 10.22 2.10 -2.32
C PRO A 605 10.39 3.00 -3.56
N THR A 606 9.31 3.52 -4.13
CA THR A 606 9.36 4.41 -5.30
C THR A 606 9.72 5.85 -4.90
N GLY A 607 9.41 6.22 -3.66
CA GLY A 607 9.59 7.57 -3.15
C GLY A 607 8.63 8.58 -3.80
N GLN A 608 7.45 8.12 -4.22
CA GLN A 608 6.39 8.94 -4.79
C GLN A 608 5.92 9.98 -3.78
N HIS A 609 5.78 11.22 -4.25
CA HIS A 609 5.26 12.32 -3.47
C HIS A 609 3.75 12.46 -3.67
N PHE A 610 3.06 12.90 -2.63
CA PHE A 610 1.70 13.41 -2.70
C PHE A 610 1.62 14.77 -2.01
N SER A 611 0.57 15.52 -2.32
CA SER A 611 0.34 16.81 -1.69
C SER A 611 -1.06 16.91 -1.11
N VAL A 612 -1.16 17.44 0.11
CA VAL A 612 -2.42 17.84 0.73
C VAL A 612 -2.58 19.35 0.57
N ARG A 613 -3.72 19.76 0.04
CA ARG A 613 -4.06 21.15 -0.25
C ARG A 613 -4.79 21.74 0.96
N THR A 614 -4.36 22.89 1.45
CA THR A 614 -5.02 23.60 2.55
C THR A 614 -6.18 24.46 2.04
N ASP A 615 -6.99 25.07 2.91
CA ASP A 615 -7.92 26.12 2.47
C ASP A 615 -7.24 27.48 2.30
N GLU A 616 -7.78 28.28 1.39
CA GLU A 616 -7.44 29.70 1.30
C GLU A 616 -8.09 30.48 2.47
N PRO A 617 -7.33 31.30 3.21
CA PRO A 617 -7.90 32.22 4.18
C PRO A 617 -8.83 33.25 3.54
N ASP A 618 -9.87 33.67 4.27
CA ASP A 618 -10.72 34.78 3.84
C ASP A 618 -9.91 36.07 3.70
N ARG A 619 -9.94 36.66 2.50
CA ARG A 619 -9.14 37.85 2.18
C ARG A 619 -9.61 39.10 2.91
N ASN A 620 -10.87 39.19 3.30
CA ASN A 620 -11.43 40.36 3.94
C ASN A 620 -12.13 39.96 5.23
N TYR A 621 -11.81 40.65 6.32
CA TYR A 621 -12.46 40.42 7.60
C TYR A 621 -12.43 41.70 8.44
N PHE A 622 -13.28 41.78 9.45
CA PHE A 622 -13.26 42.84 10.43
C PHE A 622 -12.55 42.38 11.70
N ASN A 623 -11.67 43.21 12.24
CA ASN A 623 -11.10 43.07 13.58
C ASN A 623 -11.82 44.05 14.51
N LEU A 624 -12.63 43.52 15.42
CA LEU A 624 -13.40 44.30 16.38
C LEU A 624 -12.73 44.19 17.74
N GLY A 625 -12.69 45.29 18.49
CA GLY A 625 -12.05 45.29 19.80
C GLY A 625 -12.71 46.23 20.80
N PHE A 626 -12.69 45.83 22.05
CA PHE A 626 -13.14 46.64 23.18
C PHE A 626 -12.20 46.44 24.37
N GLY A 627 -12.01 47.49 25.15
CA GLY A 627 -11.14 47.42 26.32
C GLY A 627 -11.18 48.68 27.15
N ALA A 628 -10.34 48.73 28.16
CA ALA A 628 -10.09 49.91 28.95
C ALA A 628 -8.64 49.94 29.41
N SER A 629 -8.08 51.15 29.50
CA SER A 629 -6.83 51.41 30.19
C SER A 629 -7.07 52.34 31.38
N ALA A 630 -6.23 52.24 32.40
CA ALA A 630 -6.28 53.13 33.55
C ALA A 630 -4.86 53.62 33.87
N VAL A 631 -4.74 54.93 34.12
CA VAL A 631 -3.53 55.55 34.65
C VAL A 631 -3.80 55.94 36.10
N PHE A 632 -3.03 55.36 37.00
CA PHE A 632 -3.13 55.58 38.44
C PHE A 632 -2.07 56.60 38.90
N PRO A 633 -2.24 57.22 40.08
CA PRO A 633 -1.18 57.96 40.75
C PRO A 633 0.10 57.14 40.84
N HIS A 634 1.24 57.81 40.74
CA HIS A 634 2.57 57.22 40.82
C HIS A 634 2.99 56.32 39.65
N GLY A 635 2.47 56.54 38.45
CA GLY A 635 3.09 56.07 37.20
C GLY A 635 2.76 54.65 36.78
N LEU A 636 1.94 53.98 37.57
CA LEU A 636 1.35 52.71 37.21
C LEU A 636 0.22 52.95 36.20
N SER A 637 0.29 52.25 35.06
CA SER A 637 -0.88 52.09 34.19
C SER A 637 -1.15 50.62 33.93
N ALA A 638 -2.41 50.26 33.82
CA ALA A 638 -2.85 48.92 33.46
C ALA A 638 -3.89 48.98 32.34
N PHE A 639 -4.01 47.90 31.57
CA PHE A 639 -5.03 47.78 30.55
C PHE A 639 -5.55 46.35 30.41
N LEU A 640 -6.78 46.25 29.92
CA LEU A 640 -7.41 45.02 29.48
C LEU A 640 -8.09 45.29 28.14
N PHE A 641 -7.86 44.43 27.17
CA PHE A 641 -8.45 44.49 25.84
C PHE A 641 -8.88 43.11 25.39
N THR A 642 -9.97 43.06 24.62
CA THR A 642 -10.40 41.88 23.90
C THR A 642 -10.59 42.23 22.43
N GLU A 643 -10.23 41.30 21.56
CA GLU A 643 -10.38 41.40 20.11
C GLU A 643 -10.97 40.11 19.54
N TRP A 644 -11.74 40.25 18.46
CA TRP A 644 -12.26 39.11 17.71
C TRP A 644 -12.37 39.44 16.23
N PHE A 645 -12.34 38.39 15.40
CA PHE A 645 -12.53 38.52 13.96
C PHE A 645 -13.97 38.22 13.56
N GLU A 646 -14.48 38.98 12.60
CA GLU A 646 -15.82 38.84 12.04
C GLU A 646 -15.74 38.81 10.51
N GLY A 647 -16.60 38.02 9.86
CA GLY A 647 -16.63 37.87 8.40
C GLY A 647 -15.64 36.84 7.83
N ARG A 648 -15.05 35.98 8.68
CA ARG A 648 -14.35 34.77 8.24
C ARG A 648 -15.32 33.59 8.20
N SER A 649 -15.28 32.80 7.13
CA SER A 649 -16.29 31.80 6.81
C SER A 649 -16.23 30.59 7.75
N ASP A 650 -15.02 30.08 7.98
CA ASP A 650 -14.80 28.83 8.72
C ASP A 650 -13.90 29.03 9.95
N THR A 651 -13.71 30.27 10.42
CA THR A 651 -12.73 30.57 11.47
C THR A 651 -13.25 31.58 12.46
N ARG A 652 -13.23 31.20 13.74
CA ARG A 652 -13.57 32.05 14.88
C ARG A 652 -12.30 32.29 15.68
N TYR A 653 -12.00 33.57 15.96
CA TYR A 653 -10.80 33.96 16.70
C TYR A 653 -11.19 34.94 17.79
N TYR A 654 -10.73 34.65 19.01
CA TYR A 654 -10.90 35.51 20.18
C TYR A 654 -9.57 35.70 20.87
N ALA A 655 -9.23 36.93 21.21
CA ALA A 655 -8.03 37.28 21.95
C ALA A 655 -8.36 38.15 23.16
N PHE A 656 -7.62 37.93 24.24
CA PHE A 656 -7.66 38.69 25.48
C PHE A 656 -6.24 39.11 25.83
N THR A 657 -6.04 40.41 25.99
CA THR A 657 -4.74 41.00 26.32
C THR A 657 -4.86 41.81 27.60
N ALA A 658 -3.97 41.54 28.56
CA ALA A 658 -3.83 42.34 29.75
C ALA A 658 -2.38 42.79 29.91
N GLY A 659 -2.15 43.99 30.40
CA GLY A 659 -0.79 44.47 30.60
C GLY A 659 -0.68 45.55 31.65
N ALA A 660 0.54 45.73 32.13
CA ALA A 660 0.90 46.79 33.05
C ALA A 660 2.19 47.46 32.58
N ARG A 661 2.29 48.76 32.85
CA ARG A 661 3.50 49.54 32.55
C ARG A 661 3.92 50.34 33.78
N LEU A 662 5.23 50.56 33.84
CA LEU A 662 5.85 51.50 34.76
C LEU A 662 6.56 52.54 33.89
N GLU A 663 6.11 53.78 34.02
CA GLU A 663 6.84 54.95 33.51
C GLU A 663 7.69 55.49 34.67
N PHE A 664 8.98 55.70 34.42
CA PHE A 664 9.95 56.16 35.40
C PHE A 664 10.25 57.65 35.23
#